data_AF-A0A0S4TE45-F1
#
_entry.id   AF-A0A0S4TE45-F1
#
_cell.length_a   1.000
_cell.length_b   1.000
_cell.length_c   1.000
_cell.angle_alpha   90.00
_cell.angle_beta   90.00
_cell.angle_gamma   90.00
#
_symmetry.space_group_name_H-M   'P 1'
#
loop_
_entity.id
_entity.type
_entity.pdbx_description
1 polymer ?
#
loop_
_entity_poly.entity_id
_entity_poly.type
_entity_poly.pdbx_seq_one_letter_code
_entity_poly.pdbx_strand_id
1 'polypeptide(L)'
;MLKDYIIYSLTLLTLFSYFEFNSPLIVGVCISLLKSANVSLEDKYENPNFIQIINDEKFTKPATSDKQFRYIKLKNELEVFLVSQNDTKVSSANIIVKAGSYMEPDSFPGLAHYLEHLLFINTEQYPELDGFNKFISLHNGYTNAYTEDTYTSYLFNIDSSSFEDALSMFSEFFKSPLFDQKYTEKELMSIENEFNFRKNSQFFRFVHVIHELSDKRSFFSRFSYGNIETLKTIPESQGINLRDEVIKFYQKEYSSNRMVLALASNHTLDELTQFAYKYFSDIENKNLPVNSIKTPIQNGNLNPFNTMINQLVVIETLDDLRMLKLIFPMKDYMVQHKNKVRTLYIDKLNSFDRPGSLSHHLKSKKLILNMYFSIIDDDLGFTIAIISFELTNDGEKNIGYILSSFFSAIKFASNNEFSKEIYDEWKYLLNINFKYEDPTSTFDQCKEITTNYIQYECKPEDVLYSGSYMDEFDPNIYKEINSQLAPENLIIILERPDIEDLINMNQNNFNKSCNSISFTEFETVYYNHSKYGIEDLIYSNIVLDDIRIEKFSKAKFFTTPLNSCLLSLLSNITENFSIEKYGQSLPTLNPYIPNDFSDNLNNVNDEKVPLRLPEIIKKYQVQYKNSFFKINNHEMGKYNNFFYYPNKNIPSPKSIIQFRFIFPLDKITDNFSEFSTDSVTFNLLFLIFTDIFGLVLTRNFFEILSAKYSIDTDDVRFISDSNKTNQLTLVISGFSDHIEEITSELKSFIQNFSTYITNNDFELEKEKLAIGFKSYILNPTISSDIVEMKNKLFFNQDYSFETQLSRLESINFEEFIKFSEFYLNNYKLEGFIVGNLNPLQSINIINTISTISSLENGNSSTNSIHNLLSILSIGVNKSVKLLRLLYSSITGLFVSMDLKDEDYLNVQEHLRPSPPLPISNSIKDFQKLDPLSLKKGSKIYSYYLSKSKISVNSAISLKVAIGYNYMKNYILTNILILIISEEFFTEIRTEKQLGYIVGASYEDIVDHVSGINFNVVSSNKNIETLANNVLEFWNDWFSPDSNKITETLFNEAKESFIQTMKEKIVNIKDLFSHFSDEISTKTYDFDWKKNYIDYAEKLTYQNFLDWFKQIYNNSNLFMLAIQSPNSEEKNVLDTLSNFVPQNFTKFTPSDSLFSIENIRTYNQWNVFNAI
;
A
#
# COMPACT_ATOMS: atom_id res chain seq x y z
N MET A 1 46.62 19.57 39.26
CA MET A 1 45.54 20.00 38.34
C MET A 1 44.21 20.26 39.05
N LEU A 2 43.50 19.28 39.61
CA LEU A 2 42.23 19.57 40.33
C LEU A 2 42.41 20.47 41.58
N LYS A 3 43.56 20.35 42.25
CA LYS A 3 43.92 21.16 43.43
C LYS A 3 44.29 22.61 43.06
N ASP A 4 44.82 22.83 41.86
CA ASP A 4 45.19 24.16 41.36
C ASP A 4 43.97 24.89 40.80
N TYR A 5 43.01 24.16 40.23
CA TYR A 5 41.73 24.70 39.75
C TYR A 5 40.85 25.22 40.89
N ILE A 6 40.82 24.52 42.03
CA ILE A 6 40.06 24.98 43.21
C ILE A 6 40.70 26.24 43.81
N ILE A 7 42.04 26.33 43.84
CA ILE A 7 42.75 27.52 44.31
C ILE A 7 42.52 28.71 43.36
N TYR A 8 42.52 28.49 42.05
CA TYR A 8 42.26 29.53 41.04
C TYR A 8 40.81 30.06 41.09
N SER A 9 39.83 29.17 41.28
CA SER A 9 38.42 29.52 41.40
C SER A 9 38.11 30.30 42.68
N LEU A 10 38.75 29.95 43.81
CA LEU A 10 38.61 30.67 45.07
C LEU A 10 39.30 32.05 45.03
N THR A 11 40.41 32.19 44.29
CA THR A 11 41.02 33.52 44.04
C THR A 11 40.19 34.39 43.10
N LEU A 12 39.49 33.81 42.10
CA LEU A 12 38.62 34.58 41.22
C LEU A 12 37.35 35.08 41.95
N LEU A 13 36.74 34.23 42.79
CA LEU A 13 35.55 34.58 43.58
C LEU A 13 35.83 35.64 44.66
N THR A 14 37.06 35.70 45.19
CA THR A 14 37.49 36.74 46.14
C THR A 14 37.88 38.05 45.46
N LEU A 15 38.25 38.02 44.17
CA LEU A 15 38.48 39.22 43.37
C LEU A 15 37.18 39.87 42.86
N PHE A 16 36.12 39.08 42.66
CA PHE A 16 34.80 39.57 42.25
C PHE A 16 34.00 40.29 43.34
N SER A 17 34.32 40.07 44.63
CA SER A 17 33.63 40.73 45.75
C SER A 17 34.16 42.13 46.09
N TYR A 18 35.17 42.64 45.36
CA TYR A 18 35.88 43.88 45.75
C TYR A 18 35.84 45.03 44.72
N PHE A 19 35.22 44.87 43.55
CA PHE A 19 35.14 45.95 42.56
C PHE A 19 33.74 46.04 41.91
N GLU A 20 32.96 47.02 42.35
CA GLU A 20 31.79 47.51 41.62
C GLU A 20 32.27 48.37 40.43
N PHE A 21 32.18 47.89 39.18
CA PHE A 21 32.06 48.78 38.02
C PHE A 21 31.35 48.12 36.83
N ASN A 22 30.25 48.73 36.42
CA ASN A 22 29.49 48.45 35.20
C ASN A 22 30.25 48.95 33.96
N SER A 23 30.55 48.07 33.00
CA SER A 23 30.97 48.48 31.65
C SER A 23 30.57 47.42 30.59
N PRO A 24 29.84 47.79 29.51
CA PRO A 24 29.41 46.87 28.45
C PRO A 24 30.57 46.32 27.59
N LEU A 25 31.77 46.90 27.71
CA LEU A 25 32.91 46.51 26.89
C LEU A 25 33.52 45.16 27.31
N ILE A 26 33.37 44.76 28.58
CA ILE A 26 33.95 43.51 29.10
C ILE A 26 33.08 42.30 28.72
N VAL A 27 31.75 42.47 28.64
CA VAL A 27 30.83 41.40 28.20
C VAL A 27 31.05 41.08 26.72
N GLY A 28 31.32 42.08 25.88
CA GLY A 28 31.66 41.87 24.47
C GLY A 28 32.97 41.11 24.26
N VAL A 29 33.98 41.36 25.09
CA VAL A 29 35.28 40.67 25.03
C VAL A 29 35.15 39.23 25.56
N CYS A 30 34.39 38.99 26.64
CA CYS A 30 34.14 37.63 27.15
C CYS A 30 33.33 36.76 26.17
N ILE A 31 32.36 37.32 25.45
CA ILE A 31 31.60 36.58 24.43
C ILE A 31 32.47 36.30 23.20
N SER A 32 33.38 37.21 22.83
CA SER A 32 34.35 36.95 21.76
C SER A 32 35.40 35.90 22.14
N LEU A 33 35.82 35.86 23.41
CA LEU A 33 36.77 34.86 23.94
C LEU A 33 36.12 33.48 24.12
N LEU A 34 34.83 33.43 24.48
CA LEU A 34 34.04 32.18 24.48
C LEU A 34 33.79 31.67 23.06
N LYS A 35 33.62 32.55 22.07
CA LYS A 35 33.53 32.15 20.65
C LYS A 35 34.87 31.73 20.06
N SER A 36 36.00 32.27 20.53
CA SER A 36 37.35 31.83 20.12
C SER A 36 37.88 30.62 20.92
N ALA A 37 37.16 30.17 21.94
CA ALA A 37 37.45 28.94 22.68
C ALA A 37 36.70 27.70 22.14
N ASN A 38 35.84 27.87 21.12
CA ASN A 38 35.21 26.77 20.37
C ASN A 38 36.00 26.40 19.11
N VAL A 39 37.33 26.43 19.19
CA VAL A 39 38.22 25.84 18.20
C VAL A 39 38.84 24.59 18.81
N SER A 40 38.45 23.45 18.23
CA SER A 40 39.03 22.11 18.36
C SER A 40 39.21 21.53 19.77
N LEU A 41 38.14 20.92 20.29
CA LEU A 41 38.24 19.70 21.12
C LEU A 41 37.90 18.44 20.30
N GLU A 42 38.03 18.52 18.97
CA GLU A 42 38.24 17.33 18.15
C GLU A 42 39.73 16.99 18.20
N ASP A 43 40.02 15.72 18.47
CA ASP A 43 41.32 15.06 18.60
C ASP A 43 41.99 15.02 19.99
N LYS A 44 41.90 13.82 20.59
CA LYS A 44 42.74 13.22 21.65
C LYS A 44 42.28 13.22 23.11
N TYR A 45 41.04 12.81 23.35
CA TYR A 45 40.71 11.98 24.51
C TYR A 45 39.88 10.79 24.03
N GLU A 46 40.44 9.57 24.06
CA GLU A 46 39.68 8.34 23.84
C GLU A 46 38.53 8.30 24.86
N ASN A 47 37.29 8.36 24.37
CA ASN A 47 36.15 8.10 25.24
C ASN A 47 36.23 6.62 25.66
N PRO A 48 36.29 6.30 26.96
CA PRO A 48 36.49 4.93 27.41
C PRO A 48 35.37 3.97 27.00
N ASN A 49 34.25 4.44 26.45
CA ASN A 49 33.08 3.61 26.14
C ASN A 49 32.76 3.49 24.64
N PHE A 50 33.32 4.35 23.77
CA PHE A 50 32.93 4.43 22.35
C PHE A 50 34.14 4.51 21.41
N ILE A 51 34.04 3.84 20.26
CA ILE A 51 35.03 3.86 19.17
C ILE A 51 34.86 5.12 18.32
N GLN A 52 33.61 5.52 18.05
CA GLN A 52 33.28 6.65 17.20
C GLN A 52 32.00 7.32 17.70
N ILE A 53 31.94 8.65 17.56
CA ILE A 53 30.74 9.45 17.83
C ILE A 53 30.60 10.49 16.71
N ILE A 54 29.42 10.59 16.12
CA ILE A 54 29.02 11.61 15.16
C ILE A 54 27.76 12.27 15.71
N ASN A 55 27.83 13.56 15.99
CA ASN A 55 26.73 14.32 16.55
C ASN A 55 25.83 14.94 15.48
N ASP A 56 24.69 15.44 15.97
CA ASP A 56 23.58 15.99 15.20
C ASP A 56 23.99 17.01 14.13
N GLU A 57 24.97 17.87 14.41
CA GLU A 57 25.43 18.90 13.47
C GLU A 57 26.07 18.37 12.17
N LYS A 58 26.51 17.10 12.15
CA LYS A 58 27.13 16.51 10.95
C LYS A 58 26.12 15.86 10.00
N PHE A 59 24.92 15.54 10.48
CA PHE A 59 23.91 14.83 9.69
C PHE A 59 23.27 15.72 8.61
N THR A 60 23.16 15.18 7.40
CA THR A 60 22.36 15.79 6.33
C THR A 60 20.88 15.47 6.55
N LYS A 61 20.05 16.47 6.87
CA LYS A 61 18.64 16.30 7.29
C LYS A 61 17.64 17.08 6.43
N PRO A 62 16.38 16.65 6.36
CA PRO A 62 15.28 17.48 5.87
C PRO A 62 15.18 18.80 6.65
N ALA A 63 14.82 19.89 5.97
CA ALA A 63 14.63 21.20 6.60
C ALA A 63 13.38 21.27 7.49
N THR A 64 12.46 20.33 7.30
CA THR A 64 11.22 20.13 8.08
C THR A 64 11.42 19.33 9.36
N SER A 65 12.59 18.69 9.54
CA SER A 65 12.86 17.82 10.69
C SER A 65 13.23 18.64 11.93
N ASP A 66 12.54 18.38 13.03
CA ASP A 66 12.85 18.88 14.38
C ASP A 66 13.59 17.84 15.25
N LYS A 67 13.85 16.65 14.69
CA LYS A 67 14.52 15.53 15.38
C LYS A 67 16.03 15.79 15.50
N GLN A 68 16.61 15.27 16.57
CA GLN A 68 18.06 15.25 16.76
C GLN A 68 18.61 13.85 16.50
N PHE A 69 19.82 13.76 15.94
CA PHE A 69 20.45 12.53 15.54
C PHE A 69 21.85 12.38 16.16
N ARG A 70 22.23 11.15 16.49
CA ARG A 70 23.62 10.81 16.85
C ARG A 70 23.94 9.40 16.37
N TYR A 71 25.13 9.22 15.79
CA TYR A 71 25.69 7.90 15.58
C TYR A 71 26.78 7.64 16.61
N ILE A 72 26.77 6.46 17.21
CA ILE A 72 27.83 5.96 18.08
C ILE A 72 28.26 4.57 17.63
N LYS A 73 29.54 4.27 17.79
CA LYS A 73 30.05 2.90 17.66
C LYS A 73 30.55 2.44 19.03
N LEU A 74 29.92 1.41 19.59
CA LEU A 74 30.27 0.87 20.91
C LEU A 74 31.62 0.12 20.86
N LYS A 75 32.21 -0.17 22.03
CA LYS A 75 33.45 -0.96 22.13
C LYS A 75 33.34 -2.40 21.66
N ASN A 76 32.15 -2.99 21.72
CA ASN A 76 31.87 -4.28 21.09
C ASN A 76 31.61 -4.14 19.58
N GLU A 77 31.93 -2.99 18.97
CA GLU A 77 31.76 -2.66 17.55
C GLU A 77 30.31 -2.57 17.05
N LEU A 78 29.32 -2.69 17.93
CA LEU A 78 27.92 -2.41 17.57
C LEU A 78 27.77 -0.97 17.10
N GLU A 79 27.18 -0.80 15.93
CA GLU A 79 26.87 0.50 15.33
C GLU A 79 25.47 0.93 15.75
N VAL A 80 25.31 2.14 16.30
CA VAL A 80 24.05 2.61 16.86
C VAL A 80 23.70 4.00 16.37
N PHE A 81 22.51 4.15 15.79
CA PHE A 81 21.87 5.42 15.46
C PHE A 81 20.85 5.78 16.53
N LEU A 82 20.88 7.01 17.02
CA LEU A 82 19.99 7.54 18.04
C LEU A 82 19.20 8.70 17.45
N VAL A 83 17.89 8.70 17.67
CA VAL A 83 16.95 9.73 17.21
C VAL A 83 16.17 10.24 18.41
N SER A 84 16.34 11.51 18.75
CA SER A 84 15.61 12.16 19.84
C SER A 84 14.52 13.07 19.28
N GLN A 85 13.29 12.86 19.74
CA GLN A 85 12.11 13.63 19.39
C GLN A 85 11.28 13.93 20.65
N ASN A 86 11.54 15.06 21.30
CA ASN A 86 11.02 15.38 22.65
C ASN A 86 9.51 15.16 22.86
N ASP A 87 8.68 15.42 21.84
CA ASP A 87 7.22 15.40 21.97
C ASP A 87 6.58 14.05 21.59
N THR A 88 7.36 13.04 21.19
CA THR A 88 6.79 11.74 20.81
C THR A 88 6.21 11.00 22.02
N LYS A 89 5.09 10.29 21.80
CA LYS A 89 4.53 9.33 22.76
C LYS A 89 4.92 7.90 22.44
N VAL A 90 5.36 7.64 21.22
CA VAL A 90 5.81 6.33 20.77
C VAL A 90 7.33 6.34 20.64
N SER A 91 7.97 5.32 21.20
CA SER A 91 9.39 5.03 21.02
C SER A 91 9.55 3.78 20.17
N SER A 92 10.69 3.63 19.52
CA SER A 92 10.91 2.56 18.56
C SER A 92 12.36 2.11 18.53
N ALA A 93 12.57 0.85 18.20
CA ALA A 93 13.89 0.30 17.94
C ALA A 93 13.86 -0.61 16.71
N ASN A 94 14.96 -0.62 15.96
CA ASN A 94 15.22 -1.63 14.93
C ASN A 94 16.68 -2.08 15.02
N ILE A 95 16.93 -3.38 15.01
CA ILE A 95 18.28 -3.93 14.89
C ILE A 95 18.36 -4.85 13.69
N ILE A 96 19.37 -4.62 12.86
CA ILE A 96 19.73 -5.50 11.76
C ILE A 96 20.97 -6.30 12.18
N VAL A 97 20.88 -7.63 12.03
CA VAL A 97 22.02 -8.53 12.09
C VAL A 97 22.42 -8.85 10.64
N LYS A 98 23.66 -8.57 10.23
CA LYS A 98 24.21 -8.86 8.88
C LYS A 98 24.46 -10.36 8.67
N ALA A 99 23.46 -11.18 8.97
CA ALA A 99 23.34 -12.63 8.84
C ALA A 99 21.95 -12.93 8.26
N GLY A 100 21.87 -13.43 7.04
CA GLY A 100 20.61 -13.77 6.36
C GLY A 100 20.66 -15.17 5.76
N SER A 101 19.79 -15.44 4.80
CA SER A 101 19.65 -16.76 4.18
C SER A 101 20.94 -17.27 3.49
N TYR A 102 21.76 -16.39 2.90
CA TYR A 102 23.01 -16.78 2.24
C TYR A 102 24.10 -17.30 3.19
N MET A 103 23.96 -17.10 4.50
CA MET A 103 24.91 -17.57 5.51
C MET A 103 24.57 -18.99 6.01
N GLU A 104 23.38 -19.50 5.66
CA GLU A 104 22.90 -20.79 6.15
C GLU A 104 23.65 -21.98 5.54
N PRO A 105 23.80 -23.10 6.27
CA PRO A 105 24.41 -24.30 5.71
C PRO A 105 23.55 -24.89 4.59
N ASP A 106 24.18 -25.44 3.55
CA ASP A 106 23.49 -26.09 2.42
C ASP A 106 22.54 -27.23 2.84
N SER A 107 22.78 -27.84 4.01
CA SER A 107 21.96 -28.89 4.59
C SER A 107 20.72 -28.39 5.32
N PHE A 108 20.60 -27.09 5.58
CA PHE A 108 19.47 -26.47 6.31
C PHE A 108 18.90 -25.23 5.60
N PRO A 109 18.30 -25.38 4.40
CA PRO A 109 17.48 -24.34 3.78
C PRO A 109 16.44 -23.76 4.74
N GLY A 110 16.49 -22.44 4.97
CA GLY A 110 15.61 -21.68 5.86
C GLY A 110 16.01 -21.63 7.33
N LEU A 111 17.27 -21.96 7.67
CA LEU A 111 17.73 -21.95 9.07
C LEU A 111 17.78 -20.53 9.64
N ALA A 112 18.12 -19.54 8.81
CA ALA A 112 18.14 -18.14 9.23
C ALA A 112 16.74 -17.63 9.57
N HIS A 113 15.77 -17.90 8.70
CA HIS A 113 14.35 -17.59 8.93
C HIS A 113 13.81 -18.34 10.16
N TYR A 114 14.23 -19.59 10.36
CA TYR A 114 13.85 -20.31 11.57
C TYR A 114 14.45 -19.71 12.85
N LEU A 115 15.72 -19.29 12.83
CA LEU A 115 16.33 -18.58 13.95
C LEU A 115 15.57 -17.27 14.27
N GLU A 116 15.11 -16.54 13.24
CA GLU A 116 14.29 -15.35 13.42
C GLU A 116 13.09 -15.59 14.33
N HIS A 117 12.27 -16.59 14.02
CA HIS A 117 11.11 -16.98 14.82
C HIS A 117 11.50 -17.35 16.25
N LEU A 118 12.59 -18.12 16.41
CA LEU A 118 12.97 -18.65 17.72
C LEU A 118 13.45 -17.57 18.71
N LEU A 119 13.90 -16.40 18.24
CA LEU A 119 14.32 -15.32 19.14
C LEU A 119 13.14 -14.64 19.85
N PHE A 120 11.92 -14.75 19.34
CA PHE A 120 10.72 -14.18 19.97
C PHE A 120 10.15 -15.02 21.13
N ILE A 121 10.55 -16.29 21.23
CA ILE A 121 9.90 -17.24 22.16
C ILE A 121 10.20 -16.89 23.62
N ASN A 122 11.48 -16.96 24.01
CA ASN A 122 11.94 -16.69 25.38
C ASN A 122 13.48 -16.60 25.49
N THR A 123 13.92 -15.99 26.59
CA THR A 123 15.34 -15.80 26.93
C THR A 123 15.61 -16.23 28.38
N GLU A 124 16.87 -16.34 28.79
CA GLU A 124 17.20 -16.76 30.17
C GLU A 124 16.63 -15.80 31.22
N GLN A 125 16.68 -14.49 30.96
CA GLN A 125 16.16 -13.46 31.87
C GLN A 125 14.64 -13.33 31.81
N TYR A 126 14.03 -13.57 30.65
CA TYR A 126 12.59 -13.51 30.43
C TYR A 126 12.10 -14.87 29.91
N PRO A 127 11.92 -15.87 30.81
CA PRO A 127 11.60 -17.25 30.42
C PRO A 127 10.12 -17.46 30.07
N GLU A 128 9.27 -16.45 30.29
CA GLU A 128 7.86 -16.48 29.91
C GLU A 128 7.72 -16.58 28.40
N LEU A 129 6.85 -17.49 27.95
CA LEU A 129 6.59 -17.75 26.54
C LEU A 129 5.87 -16.58 25.89
N ASP A 130 6.41 -16.15 24.75
CA ASP A 130 5.94 -15.00 23.97
C ASP A 130 5.86 -13.73 24.83
N GLY A 131 6.65 -13.66 25.91
CA GLY A 131 6.57 -12.59 26.89
C GLY A 131 6.82 -11.21 26.29
N PHE A 132 7.72 -11.10 25.30
CA PHE A 132 7.97 -9.86 24.59
C PHE A 132 6.75 -9.41 23.77
N ASN A 133 6.16 -10.28 22.96
CA ASN A 133 5.00 -9.94 22.12
C ASN A 133 3.80 -9.49 22.98
N LYS A 134 3.53 -10.22 24.08
CA LYS A 134 2.49 -9.84 25.05
C LYS A 134 2.77 -8.48 25.69
N PHE A 135 4.01 -8.24 26.10
CA PHE A 135 4.40 -6.95 26.68
C PHE A 135 4.22 -5.79 25.70
N ILE A 136 4.66 -5.96 24.45
CA ILE A 136 4.49 -4.96 23.39
C ILE A 136 3.00 -4.67 23.14
N SER A 137 2.17 -5.71 22.99
CA SER A 137 0.72 -5.58 22.73
C SER A 137 -0.02 -4.84 23.86
N LEU A 138 0.29 -5.16 25.13
CA LEU A 138 -0.32 -4.52 26.30
C LEU A 138 0.06 -3.03 26.47
N HIS A 139 1.12 -2.57 25.81
CA HIS A 139 1.64 -1.20 25.90
C HIS A 139 1.56 -0.45 24.57
N ASN A 140 0.47 -0.68 23.82
CA ASN A 140 0.16 -0.01 22.55
C ASN A 140 1.31 -0.08 21.53
N GLY A 141 2.05 -1.18 21.57
CA GLY A 141 3.18 -1.43 20.70
C GLY A 141 2.86 -2.45 19.61
N TYR A 142 3.74 -2.48 18.62
CA TYR A 142 3.76 -3.43 17.52
C TYR A 142 5.19 -3.92 17.35
N THR A 143 5.34 -5.21 17.03
CA THR A 143 6.66 -5.82 16.78
C THR A 143 6.59 -6.70 15.54
N ASN A 144 7.72 -6.81 14.83
CA ASN A 144 7.87 -7.69 13.69
C ASN A 144 9.34 -8.05 13.47
N ALA A 145 9.58 -9.01 12.59
CA ALA A 145 10.89 -9.31 12.05
C ALA A 145 10.77 -9.79 10.59
N TYR A 146 11.90 -9.82 9.90
CA TYR A 146 12.00 -10.44 8.58
C TYR A 146 13.45 -10.80 8.28
N THR A 147 13.63 -11.90 7.55
CA THR A 147 14.92 -12.41 7.08
C THR A 147 15.05 -12.18 5.59
N GLU A 148 16.02 -11.36 5.22
CA GLU A 148 16.49 -11.18 3.84
C GLU A 148 17.67 -12.11 3.56
N ASP A 149 18.20 -12.04 2.33
CA ASP A 149 19.30 -12.90 1.92
C ASP A 149 20.61 -12.65 2.68
N THR A 150 20.88 -11.41 3.10
CA THR A 150 22.14 -11.05 3.78
C THR A 150 21.97 -10.49 5.19
N TYR A 151 20.74 -10.30 5.64
CA TYR A 151 20.49 -9.78 6.97
C TYR A 151 19.13 -10.22 7.52
N THR A 152 18.99 -10.17 8.84
CA THR A 152 17.72 -10.33 9.54
C THR A 152 17.45 -9.07 10.36
N SER A 153 16.24 -8.51 10.25
CA SER A 153 15.80 -7.30 10.96
C SER A 153 14.80 -7.66 12.05
N TYR A 154 14.95 -7.07 13.24
CA TYR A 154 14.00 -7.17 14.35
C TYR A 154 13.62 -5.77 14.80
N LEU A 155 12.33 -5.46 14.85
CA LEU A 155 11.86 -4.11 15.11
C LEU A 155 10.60 -4.08 15.97
N PHE A 156 10.49 -3.04 16.80
CA PHE A 156 9.27 -2.76 17.56
C PHE A 156 9.04 -1.26 17.74
N ASN A 157 7.80 -0.89 18.00
CA ASN A 157 7.42 0.35 18.65
C ASN A 157 6.62 0.06 19.94
N ILE A 158 6.59 1.03 20.84
CA ILE A 158 5.89 0.94 22.12
C ILE A 158 5.64 2.34 22.68
N ASP A 159 4.68 2.48 23.58
CA ASP A 159 4.56 3.67 24.43
C ASP A 159 5.89 4.01 25.12
N SER A 160 6.29 5.29 25.04
CA SER A 160 7.62 5.74 25.45
C SER A 160 7.91 5.53 26.94
N SER A 161 6.87 5.47 27.78
CA SER A 161 7.00 5.14 29.20
C SER A 161 7.50 3.73 29.46
N SER A 162 7.28 2.80 28.53
CA SER A 162 7.65 1.39 28.63
C SER A 162 8.86 1.02 27.76
N PHE A 163 9.51 2.03 27.15
CA PHE A 163 10.58 1.81 26.17
C PHE A 163 11.82 1.18 26.79
N GLU A 164 12.25 1.62 27.97
CA GLU A 164 13.43 1.07 28.65
C GLU A 164 13.22 -0.42 29.03
N ASP A 165 12.03 -0.78 29.50
CA ASP A 165 11.67 -2.18 29.81
C ASP A 165 11.66 -3.04 28.55
N ALA A 166 11.09 -2.53 27.45
CA ALA A 166 11.11 -3.20 26.16
C ALA A 166 12.55 -3.40 25.65
N LEU A 167 13.43 -2.40 25.76
CA LEU A 167 14.85 -2.53 25.40
C LEU A 167 15.58 -3.59 26.24
N SER A 168 15.23 -3.68 27.53
CA SER A 168 15.76 -4.72 28.42
C SER A 168 15.42 -6.11 27.88
N MET A 169 14.15 -6.36 27.57
CA MET A 169 13.69 -7.64 27.00
C MET A 169 14.28 -7.91 25.62
N PHE A 170 14.23 -6.92 24.73
CA PHE A 170 14.67 -7.02 23.34
C PHE A 170 16.16 -7.30 23.23
N SER A 171 16.99 -6.70 24.09
CA SER A 171 18.43 -6.92 24.07
C SER A 171 18.82 -8.37 24.39
N GLU A 172 17.99 -9.12 25.14
CA GLU A 172 18.26 -10.51 25.50
C GLU A 172 18.18 -11.47 24.31
N PHE A 173 17.50 -11.10 23.22
CA PHE A 173 17.47 -11.88 21.98
C PHE A 173 18.89 -12.11 21.43
N PHE A 174 19.78 -11.14 21.68
CA PHE A 174 21.16 -11.12 21.18
C PHE A 174 22.19 -11.49 22.26
N LYS A 175 21.73 -11.92 23.45
CA LYS A 175 22.59 -12.32 24.57
C LYS A 175 22.36 -13.76 25.00
N SER A 176 21.11 -14.11 25.33
CA SER A 176 20.78 -15.35 26.04
C SER A 176 19.46 -16.02 25.60
N PRO A 177 19.21 -16.23 24.30
CA PRO A 177 18.03 -16.98 23.85
C PRO A 177 18.08 -18.46 24.29
N LEU A 178 16.96 -18.99 24.78
CA LEU A 178 16.89 -20.36 25.32
C LEU A 178 16.72 -21.44 24.24
N PHE A 179 16.13 -21.09 23.10
CA PHE A 179 15.75 -22.01 22.03
C PHE A 179 14.92 -23.21 22.56
N ASP A 180 13.85 -22.99 23.32
CA ASP A 180 13.12 -24.07 24.01
C ASP A 180 12.61 -25.17 23.04
N GLN A 181 13.11 -26.40 23.22
CA GLN A 181 12.80 -27.57 22.39
C GLN A 181 11.30 -27.89 22.33
N LYS A 182 10.53 -27.54 23.37
CA LYS A 182 9.08 -27.77 23.39
C LYS A 182 8.35 -26.90 22.37
N TYR A 183 8.93 -25.76 21.97
CA TYR A 183 8.31 -24.75 21.11
C TYR A 183 8.95 -24.67 19.73
N THR A 184 10.16 -25.20 19.56
CA THR A 184 10.82 -25.32 18.25
C THR A 184 9.93 -26.03 17.22
N GLU A 185 9.20 -27.09 17.59
CA GLU A 185 8.29 -27.78 16.67
C GLU A 185 7.08 -26.92 16.28
N LYS A 186 6.62 -26.05 17.18
CA LYS A 186 5.49 -25.17 16.92
C LYS A 186 5.85 -24.09 15.91
N GLU A 187 6.98 -23.44 16.10
CA GLU A 187 7.45 -22.42 15.16
C GLU A 187 7.78 -22.97 13.78
N LEU A 188 8.24 -24.21 13.71
CA LEU A 188 8.43 -24.85 12.41
C LEU A 188 7.10 -25.04 11.65
N MET A 189 6.01 -25.31 12.36
CA MET A 189 4.68 -25.37 11.75
C MET A 189 4.22 -23.99 11.28
N SER A 190 4.57 -22.91 11.99
CA SER A 190 4.33 -21.53 11.53
C SER A 190 5.01 -21.29 10.18
N ILE A 191 6.30 -21.64 10.04
CA ILE A 191 7.07 -21.49 8.79
C ILE A 191 6.49 -22.32 7.65
N GLU A 192 6.12 -23.58 7.90
CA GLU A 192 5.46 -24.43 6.91
C GLU A 192 4.19 -23.78 6.36
N ASN A 193 3.40 -23.19 7.25
CA ASN A 193 2.17 -22.56 6.85
C ASN A 193 2.39 -21.25 6.09
N GLU A 194 3.37 -20.44 6.50
CA GLU A 194 3.77 -19.25 5.75
C GLU A 194 4.27 -19.61 4.35
N PHE A 195 5.11 -20.64 4.25
CA PHE A 195 5.54 -21.19 2.97
C PHE A 195 4.34 -21.65 2.14
N ASN A 196 3.39 -22.38 2.72
CA ASN A 196 2.18 -22.83 2.03
C ASN A 196 1.26 -21.68 1.58
N PHE A 197 1.25 -20.57 2.32
CA PHE A 197 0.54 -19.35 1.94
C PHE A 197 1.20 -18.65 0.75
N ARG A 198 2.53 -18.58 0.74
CA ARG A 198 3.31 -17.84 -0.28
C ARG A 198 3.58 -18.61 -1.56
N LYS A 199 3.77 -19.94 -1.49
CA LYS A 199 4.28 -20.80 -2.60
C LYS A 199 3.48 -20.72 -3.89
N ASN A 200 2.19 -20.41 -3.81
CA ASN A 200 1.28 -20.32 -4.95
C ASN A 200 1.20 -18.93 -5.57
N SER A 201 1.78 -17.91 -4.94
CA SER A 201 1.77 -16.55 -5.49
C SER A 201 2.64 -16.46 -6.74
N GLN A 202 2.26 -15.58 -7.66
CA GLN A 202 2.97 -15.37 -8.93
C GLN A 202 4.47 -15.12 -8.72
N PHE A 203 4.80 -14.22 -7.79
CA PHE A 203 6.19 -13.88 -7.48
C PHE A 203 7.00 -15.09 -7.01
N PHE A 204 6.48 -15.89 -6.07
CA PHE A 204 7.20 -17.06 -5.56
C PHE A 204 7.35 -18.14 -6.62
N ARG A 205 6.31 -18.41 -7.43
CA ARG A 205 6.41 -19.36 -8.55
C ARG A 205 7.49 -18.93 -9.56
N PHE A 206 7.54 -17.65 -9.90
CA PHE A 206 8.59 -17.06 -10.72
C PHE A 206 9.97 -17.27 -10.09
N VAL A 207 10.20 -16.77 -8.87
CA VAL A 207 11.51 -16.83 -8.20
C VAL A 207 12.02 -18.26 -8.07
N HIS A 208 11.17 -19.21 -7.69
CA HIS A 208 11.57 -20.61 -7.54
C HIS A 208 11.99 -21.29 -8.85
N VAL A 209 11.29 -21.04 -9.96
CA VAL A 209 11.71 -21.52 -11.28
C VAL A 209 13.06 -20.91 -11.66
N ILE A 210 13.26 -19.63 -11.36
CA ILE A 210 14.52 -18.93 -11.62
C ILE A 210 15.66 -19.47 -10.75
N HIS A 211 15.43 -19.79 -9.48
CA HIS A 211 16.41 -20.48 -8.64
C HIS A 211 16.74 -21.86 -9.22
N GLU A 212 15.75 -22.60 -9.74
CA GLU A 212 15.97 -23.89 -10.39
C GLU A 212 16.88 -23.78 -11.62
N LEU A 213 16.72 -22.75 -12.44
CA LEU A 213 17.45 -22.55 -13.69
C LEU A 213 18.80 -21.83 -13.56
N SER A 214 19.00 -21.12 -12.45
CA SER A 214 20.22 -20.39 -12.14
C SER A 214 21.42 -21.31 -11.91
N ASP A 215 22.63 -20.76 -12.06
CA ASP A 215 23.88 -21.49 -11.79
C ASP A 215 23.92 -22.04 -10.37
N LYS A 216 24.01 -23.37 -10.24
CA LYS A 216 24.01 -24.10 -8.97
C LYS A 216 25.21 -23.86 -8.07
N ARG A 217 26.24 -23.18 -8.57
CA ARG A 217 27.38 -22.72 -7.77
C ARG A 217 27.07 -21.44 -7.01
N SER A 218 26.02 -20.71 -7.39
CA SER A 218 25.57 -19.48 -6.72
C SER A 218 24.66 -19.78 -5.54
N PHE A 219 24.80 -19.00 -4.46
CA PHE A 219 23.86 -19.00 -3.33
C PHE A 219 22.44 -18.63 -3.76
N PHE A 220 22.29 -17.78 -4.78
CA PHE A 220 21.00 -17.39 -5.35
C PHE A 220 20.15 -18.58 -5.83
N SER A 221 20.77 -19.69 -6.24
CA SER A 221 20.05 -20.87 -6.74
C SER A 221 19.40 -21.73 -5.64
N ARG A 222 19.60 -21.36 -4.37
CA ARG A 222 19.16 -22.14 -3.21
C ARG A 222 17.71 -21.87 -2.89
N PHE A 223 17.10 -22.83 -2.20
CA PHE A 223 15.89 -22.56 -1.45
C PHE A 223 16.30 -21.96 -0.10
N SER A 224 15.76 -20.80 0.24
CA SER A 224 16.14 -20.04 1.45
C SER A 224 14.98 -19.81 2.43
N TYR A 225 13.74 -20.16 2.04
CA TYR A 225 12.56 -19.89 2.87
C TYR A 225 12.46 -20.84 4.07
N GLY A 226 12.75 -22.12 3.85
CA GLY A 226 12.53 -23.19 4.82
C GLY A 226 11.13 -23.79 4.79
N ASN A 227 11.03 -25.06 5.16
CA ASN A 227 9.79 -25.78 5.37
C ASN A 227 10.04 -27.03 6.23
N ILE A 228 8.99 -27.82 6.54
CA ILE A 228 9.15 -29.05 7.35
C ILE A 228 10.10 -30.05 6.68
N GLU A 229 10.09 -30.15 5.34
CA GLU A 229 10.98 -31.06 4.61
C GLU A 229 12.45 -30.74 4.88
N THR A 230 12.84 -29.47 4.76
CA THR A 230 14.24 -29.03 4.83
C THR A 230 14.76 -28.86 6.26
N LEU A 231 13.91 -28.44 7.19
CA LEU A 231 14.32 -28.15 8.56
C LEU A 231 14.13 -29.34 9.50
N LYS A 232 13.21 -30.28 9.21
CA LYS A 232 12.93 -31.43 10.09
C LYS A 232 13.10 -32.78 9.41
N THR A 233 12.33 -33.07 8.37
CA THR A 233 12.26 -34.42 7.78
C THR A 233 13.62 -34.93 7.28
N ILE A 234 14.34 -34.09 6.52
CA ILE A 234 15.67 -34.46 6.00
C ILE A 234 16.69 -34.56 7.16
N PRO A 235 16.85 -33.56 8.04
CA PRO A 235 17.76 -33.66 9.19
C PRO A 235 17.50 -34.85 10.12
N GLU A 236 16.25 -35.13 10.47
CA GLU A 236 15.89 -36.27 11.33
C GLU A 236 16.26 -37.61 10.67
N SER A 237 16.07 -37.73 9.36
CA SER A 237 16.46 -38.94 8.61
C SER A 237 17.97 -39.19 8.63
N GLN A 238 18.76 -38.15 8.90
CA GLN A 238 20.23 -38.20 9.03
C GLN A 238 20.68 -38.26 10.50
N GLY A 239 19.75 -38.30 11.46
CA GLY A 239 20.04 -38.30 12.89
C GLY A 239 20.57 -36.95 13.40
N ILE A 240 20.32 -35.85 12.70
CA ILE A 240 20.77 -34.51 13.07
C ILE A 240 19.67 -33.81 13.88
N ASN A 241 20.06 -33.19 15.00
CA ASN A 241 19.15 -32.39 15.82
C ASN A 241 19.09 -30.95 15.30
N LEU A 242 17.91 -30.51 14.86
CA LEU A 242 17.70 -29.16 14.31
C LEU A 242 18.06 -28.04 15.30
N ARG A 243 17.70 -28.19 16.59
CA ARG A 243 17.95 -27.18 17.62
C ARG A 243 19.44 -26.94 17.81
N ASP A 244 20.25 -27.99 17.80
CA ASP A 244 21.70 -27.88 17.91
C ASP A 244 22.28 -27.09 16.73
N GLU A 245 21.72 -27.24 15.53
CA GLU A 245 22.17 -26.52 14.33
C GLU A 245 21.76 -25.03 14.35
N VAL A 246 20.56 -24.71 14.85
CA VAL A 246 20.15 -23.32 15.10
C VAL A 246 21.10 -22.65 16.09
N ILE A 247 21.43 -23.33 17.20
CA ILE A 247 22.36 -22.80 18.21
C ILE A 247 23.73 -22.58 17.60
N LYS A 248 24.23 -23.53 16.80
CA LYS A 248 25.50 -23.37 16.08
C LYS A 248 25.45 -22.18 15.12
N PHE A 249 24.36 -21.99 14.39
CA PHE A 249 24.20 -20.87 13.46
C PHE A 249 24.20 -19.53 14.20
N TYR A 250 23.42 -19.39 15.28
CA TYR A 250 23.43 -18.22 16.15
C TYR A 250 24.83 -17.93 16.73
N GLN A 251 25.48 -18.97 17.27
CA GLN A 251 26.84 -18.87 17.80
C GLN A 251 27.85 -18.47 16.73
N LYS A 252 27.68 -18.91 15.49
CA LYS A 252 28.59 -18.63 14.38
C LYS A 252 28.38 -17.24 13.77
N GLU A 253 27.14 -16.80 13.60
CA GLU A 253 26.83 -15.63 12.76
C GLU A 253 26.41 -14.37 13.54
N TYR A 254 25.77 -14.52 14.73
CA TYR A 254 25.27 -13.37 15.50
C TYR A 254 26.38 -12.79 16.37
N SER A 255 26.98 -11.69 15.94
CA SER A 255 28.07 -10.98 16.62
C SER A 255 27.80 -9.49 16.60
N SER A 256 28.09 -8.77 17.69
CA SER A 256 27.84 -7.33 17.79
C SER A 256 28.50 -6.50 16.68
N ASN A 257 29.68 -6.91 16.19
CA ASN A 257 30.38 -6.22 15.10
C ASN A 257 29.71 -6.36 13.72
N ARG A 258 28.65 -7.17 13.62
CA ARG A 258 27.78 -7.32 12.44
C ARG A 258 26.38 -6.76 12.66
N MET A 259 26.17 -6.02 13.75
CA MET A 259 24.86 -5.48 14.11
C MET A 259 24.80 -3.97 13.92
N VAL A 260 23.64 -3.49 13.48
CA VAL A 260 23.31 -2.06 13.38
C VAL A 260 21.99 -1.82 14.08
N LEU A 261 21.99 -0.97 15.10
CA LEU A 261 20.83 -0.63 15.92
C LEU A 261 20.39 0.81 15.63
N ALA A 262 19.09 1.05 15.52
CA ALA A 262 18.49 2.38 15.56
C ALA A 262 17.52 2.47 16.75
N LEU A 263 17.62 3.55 17.53
CA LEU A 263 16.74 3.86 18.66
C LEU A 263 16.11 5.24 18.44
N ALA A 264 14.78 5.33 18.50
CA ALA A 264 14.04 6.59 18.41
C ALA A 264 13.11 6.78 19.60
N SER A 265 13.16 7.92 20.28
CA SER A 265 12.38 8.16 21.50
C SER A 265 12.22 9.64 21.84
N ASN A 266 11.42 9.94 22.87
CA ASN A 266 11.36 11.24 23.53
C ASN A 266 12.52 11.50 24.50
N HIS A 267 13.34 10.50 24.77
CA HIS A 267 14.58 10.63 25.54
C HIS A 267 15.62 11.45 24.78
N THR A 268 16.47 12.15 25.53
CA THR A 268 17.61 12.90 24.98
C THR A 268 18.63 11.96 24.33
N LEU A 269 19.45 12.50 23.42
CA LEU A 269 20.53 11.71 22.80
C LEU A 269 21.49 11.11 23.84
N ASP A 270 21.69 11.76 24.98
CA ASP A 270 22.55 11.25 26.06
C ASP A 270 21.91 10.10 26.84
N GLU A 271 20.60 10.18 27.13
CA GLU A 271 19.85 9.06 27.73
C GLU A 271 19.79 7.86 26.77
N LEU A 272 19.52 8.09 25.49
CA LEU A 272 19.56 7.04 24.47
C LEU A 272 20.95 6.41 24.33
N THR A 273 22.02 7.21 24.47
CA THR A 273 23.40 6.71 24.51
C THR A 273 23.62 5.80 25.73
N GLN A 274 23.04 6.16 26.89
CA GLN A 274 23.10 5.32 28.10
C GLN A 274 22.30 4.03 27.94
N PHE A 275 21.12 4.06 27.33
CA PHE A 275 20.34 2.85 27.04
C PHE A 275 21.08 1.92 26.07
N ALA A 276 21.63 2.46 24.98
CA ALA A 276 22.44 1.70 24.04
C ALA A 276 23.62 1.00 24.75
N TYR A 277 24.34 1.74 25.61
CA TYR A 277 25.42 1.16 26.39
C TYR A 277 24.92 0.09 27.39
N LYS A 278 23.92 0.42 28.22
CA LYS A 278 23.40 -0.44 29.29
C LYS A 278 22.89 -1.78 28.77
N TYR A 279 22.17 -1.79 27.65
CA TYR A 279 21.47 -2.98 27.18
C TYR A 279 22.24 -3.76 26.11
N PHE A 280 23.07 -3.09 25.30
CA PHE A 280 23.67 -3.71 24.10
C PHE A 280 25.21 -3.78 24.13
N SER A 281 25.91 -3.18 25.11
CA SER A 281 27.38 -3.23 25.16
C SER A 281 27.96 -4.59 25.54
N ASP A 282 27.16 -5.44 26.20
CA ASP A 282 27.55 -6.79 26.62
C ASP A 282 27.20 -7.87 25.58
N ILE A 283 26.64 -7.50 24.42
CA ILE A 283 26.50 -8.43 23.29
C ILE A 283 27.89 -8.84 22.83
N GLU A 284 28.10 -10.15 22.68
CA GLU A 284 29.40 -10.73 22.35
C GLU A 284 29.92 -10.24 20.99
N ASN A 285 31.13 -9.67 20.98
CA ASN A 285 31.89 -9.43 19.77
C ASN A 285 32.78 -10.64 19.46
N LYS A 286 32.37 -11.45 18.48
CA LYS A 286 33.11 -12.64 18.02
C LYS A 286 34.20 -12.29 16.99
N ASN A 287 34.42 -11.01 16.71
CA ASN A 287 35.38 -10.48 15.73
C ASN A 287 35.22 -11.13 14.36
N LEU A 288 33.96 -11.33 13.93
CA LEU A 288 33.67 -11.93 12.64
C LEU A 288 34.08 -10.99 11.52
N PRO A 289 34.54 -11.48 10.36
CA PRO A 289 34.78 -10.60 9.22
C PRO A 289 33.49 -9.87 8.85
N VAL A 290 33.59 -8.60 8.44
CA VAL A 290 32.47 -7.91 7.79
C VAL A 290 32.07 -8.77 6.59
N ASN A 291 30.83 -9.25 6.56
CA ASN A 291 30.36 -10.16 5.52
C ASN A 291 30.41 -9.46 4.16
N SER A 292 31.47 -9.69 3.38
CA SER A 292 31.47 -9.44 1.95
C SER A 292 31.15 -10.76 1.25
N ILE A 293 29.86 -11.11 1.17
CA ILE A 293 29.38 -12.26 0.38
C ILE A 293 29.47 -11.97 -1.13
N LYS A 294 29.86 -10.72 -1.48
CA LYS A 294 30.41 -10.27 -2.77
C LYS A 294 31.66 -11.10 -3.13
N THR A 295 31.44 -12.38 -3.41
CA THR A 295 32.42 -13.34 -3.87
C THR A 295 32.01 -13.59 -5.31
N PRO A 296 32.72 -13.03 -6.29
CA PRO A 296 32.51 -13.43 -7.67
C PRO A 296 32.59 -14.95 -7.71
N ILE A 297 31.55 -15.61 -8.24
CA ILE A 297 31.61 -17.06 -8.51
C ILE A 297 32.93 -17.29 -9.23
N GLN A 298 33.84 -18.06 -8.63
CA GLN A 298 35.27 -18.10 -8.97
C GLN A 298 35.54 -18.02 -10.50
N ASN A 299 36.46 -17.13 -10.90
CA ASN A 299 37.01 -16.93 -12.27
C ASN A 299 36.31 -15.95 -13.23
N GLY A 300 35.92 -14.76 -12.76
CA GLY A 300 35.38 -13.70 -13.62
C GLY A 300 33.86 -13.80 -13.75
N ASN A 301 33.19 -12.64 -13.65
CA ASN A 301 31.77 -12.51 -13.32
C ASN A 301 30.84 -13.43 -14.14
N LEU A 302 30.30 -14.46 -13.48
CA LEU A 302 29.22 -15.29 -14.00
C LEU A 302 27.96 -14.96 -13.18
N ASN A 303 27.22 -13.93 -13.59
CA ASN A 303 25.88 -13.67 -13.10
C ASN A 303 25.06 -15.00 -13.15
N PRO A 304 24.36 -15.41 -12.08
CA PRO A 304 23.68 -16.72 -12.03
C PRO A 304 22.65 -16.93 -13.14
N PHE A 305 22.17 -15.84 -13.75
CA PHE A 305 21.24 -15.87 -14.88
C PHE A 305 21.92 -16.18 -16.22
N ASN A 306 23.26 -16.12 -16.32
CA ASN A 306 23.99 -16.37 -17.56
C ASN A 306 23.72 -17.76 -18.17
N THR A 307 23.31 -18.74 -17.34
CA THR A 307 22.91 -20.08 -17.78
C THR A 307 21.65 -20.07 -18.67
N MET A 308 20.85 -18.99 -18.60
CA MET A 308 19.58 -18.85 -19.31
C MET A 308 19.64 -17.88 -20.50
N ILE A 309 20.79 -17.27 -20.80
CA ILE A 309 20.91 -16.37 -21.95
C ILE A 309 20.49 -17.11 -23.23
N ASN A 310 19.71 -16.42 -24.08
CA ASN A 310 19.09 -16.96 -25.28
C ASN A 310 18.06 -18.08 -25.01
N GLN A 311 17.44 -18.12 -23.83
CA GLN A 311 16.33 -19.03 -23.52
C GLN A 311 14.99 -18.28 -23.44
N LEU A 312 13.94 -18.95 -23.89
CA LEU A 312 12.57 -18.71 -23.48
C LEU A 312 12.26 -19.61 -22.28
N VAL A 313 11.84 -19.02 -21.18
CA VAL A 313 11.29 -19.73 -20.01
C VAL A 313 9.79 -19.45 -19.97
N VAL A 314 8.97 -20.49 -20.04
CA VAL A 314 7.51 -20.32 -19.90
C VAL A 314 7.07 -20.90 -18.57
N ILE A 315 6.37 -20.11 -17.76
CA ILE A 315 5.93 -20.46 -16.41
C ILE A 315 4.41 -20.41 -16.35
N GLU A 316 3.78 -21.46 -15.84
CA GLU A 316 2.34 -21.52 -15.67
C GLU A 316 1.87 -20.58 -14.53
N THR A 317 0.94 -19.67 -14.83
CA THR A 317 0.22 -18.87 -13.83
C THR A 317 -1.00 -19.63 -13.32
N LEU A 318 -1.49 -19.24 -12.15
CA LEU A 318 -2.70 -19.84 -11.55
C LEU A 318 -3.96 -19.02 -11.81
N ASP A 319 -3.79 -17.82 -12.37
CA ASP A 319 -4.80 -16.85 -12.73
C ASP A 319 -4.77 -16.61 -14.25
N ASP A 320 -5.62 -15.70 -14.75
CA ASP A 320 -5.66 -15.36 -16.19
C ASP A 320 -4.66 -14.24 -16.55
N LEU A 321 -3.69 -13.94 -15.68
CA LEU A 321 -2.67 -12.93 -15.97
C LEU A 321 -1.62 -13.46 -16.95
N ARG A 322 -1.12 -12.56 -17.80
CA ARG A 322 -0.08 -12.83 -18.78
C ARG A 322 1.03 -11.80 -18.62
N MET A 323 2.25 -12.25 -18.34
CA MET A 323 3.41 -11.38 -18.16
C MET A 323 4.55 -11.79 -19.09
N LEU A 324 5.05 -10.83 -19.88
CA LEU A 324 6.29 -10.97 -20.63
C LEU A 324 7.41 -10.22 -19.89
N LYS A 325 8.45 -10.93 -19.46
CA LYS A 325 9.64 -10.33 -18.84
C LYS A 325 10.85 -10.50 -19.74
N LEU A 326 11.54 -9.40 -20.00
CA LEU A 326 12.86 -9.37 -20.65
C LEU A 326 13.89 -9.16 -19.56
N ILE A 327 14.75 -10.15 -19.36
CA ILE A 327 15.80 -10.11 -18.33
C ILE A 327 17.16 -10.02 -19.01
N PHE A 328 17.98 -9.09 -18.52
CA PHE A 328 19.34 -8.83 -18.98
C PHE A 328 20.32 -8.97 -17.81
N PRO A 329 21.13 -10.04 -17.77
CA PRO A 329 22.22 -10.17 -16.81
C PRO A 329 23.30 -9.12 -17.11
N MET A 330 23.56 -8.20 -16.18
CA MET A 330 24.59 -7.17 -16.39
C MET A 330 25.99 -7.76 -16.20
N LYS A 331 26.96 -7.25 -16.97
CA LYS A 331 28.36 -7.73 -16.97
C LYS A 331 29.14 -7.28 -15.75
N ASP A 332 28.88 -6.07 -15.28
CA ASP A 332 29.54 -5.47 -14.13
C ASP A 332 28.55 -5.38 -12.96
N TYR A 333 29.04 -5.58 -11.74
CA TYR A 333 28.25 -5.35 -10.54
C TYR A 333 28.05 -3.85 -10.34
N MET A 334 26.80 -3.42 -10.41
CA MET A 334 26.48 -2.03 -10.63
C MET A 334 26.35 -1.22 -9.31
N VAL A 335 26.31 -1.85 -8.13
CA VAL A 335 26.08 -1.18 -6.81
C VAL A 335 27.07 -0.08 -6.48
N GLN A 336 28.33 -0.17 -6.94
CA GLN A 336 29.30 0.91 -6.73
C GLN A 336 28.99 2.18 -7.53
N HIS A 337 27.92 2.18 -8.33
CA HIS A 337 27.52 3.28 -9.19
C HIS A 337 26.03 3.64 -8.99
N LYS A 338 25.74 4.91 -8.68
CA LYS A 338 24.59 5.71 -9.15
C LYS A 338 23.20 5.04 -9.36
N ASN A 339 22.71 4.20 -8.46
CA ASN A 339 21.45 3.45 -8.67
C ASN A 339 20.25 4.32 -9.09
N LYS A 340 20.12 5.53 -8.55
CA LYS A 340 18.95 6.38 -8.82
C LYS A 340 18.92 6.97 -10.23
N VAL A 341 20.06 7.35 -10.80
CA VAL A 341 20.16 7.92 -12.16
C VAL A 341 19.69 6.93 -13.23
N ARG A 342 20.08 5.67 -13.04
CA ARG A 342 19.91 4.58 -14.00
C ARG A 342 18.44 4.20 -14.15
N THR A 343 17.80 3.98 -13.00
CA THR A 343 16.37 3.66 -12.95
C THR A 343 15.53 4.80 -13.48
N LEU A 344 15.84 6.05 -13.12
CA LEU A 344 15.12 7.22 -13.63
C LEU A 344 15.24 7.38 -15.15
N TYR A 345 16.41 7.11 -15.73
CA TYR A 345 16.61 7.24 -17.17
C TYR A 345 15.72 6.28 -17.98
N ILE A 346 15.76 4.99 -17.67
CA ILE A 346 14.96 4.00 -18.39
C ILE A 346 13.47 4.19 -18.10
N ASP A 347 13.10 4.49 -16.86
CA ASP A 347 11.72 4.79 -16.49
C ASP A 347 11.17 5.95 -17.32
N LYS A 348 11.83 7.12 -17.29
CA LYS A 348 11.34 8.33 -17.99
C LYS A 348 11.36 8.21 -19.51
N LEU A 349 12.25 7.39 -20.06
CA LEU A 349 12.32 7.17 -21.50
C LEU A 349 11.26 6.18 -22.00
N ASN A 350 11.10 5.04 -21.31
CA ASN A 350 10.38 3.88 -21.82
C ASN A 350 9.09 3.58 -21.05
N SER A 351 9.18 3.38 -19.73
CA SER A 351 8.09 2.83 -18.91
C SER A 351 7.04 3.87 -18.49
N PHE A 352 7.48 5.10 -18.24
CA PHE A 352 6.62 6.21 -17.87
C PHE A 352 5.68 6.57 -19.03
N ASP A 353 4.38 6.43 -18.79
CA ASP A 353 3.31 6.57 -19.78
C ASP A 353 3.10 8.04 -20.20
N ARG A 354 4.00 8.53 -21.04
CA ARG A 354 3.92 9.84 -21.68
C ARG A 354 3.74 9.70 -23.19
N PRO A 355 3.12 10.67 -23.87
CA PRO A 355 3.16 10.76 -25.33
C PRO A 355 4.60 10.65 -25.86
N GLY A 356 4.81 9.73 -26.81
CA GLY A 356 6.14 9.43 -27.36
C GLY A 356 7.01 8.50 -26.52
N SER A 357 6.48 7.85 -25.49
CA SER A 357 7.14 6.71 -24.81
C SER A 357 6.73 5.36 -25.42
N LEU A 358 7.54 4.32 -25.16
CA LEU A 358 7.23 2.95 -25.56
C LEU A 358 5.96 2.43 -24.89
N SER A 359 5.83 2.64 -23.57
CA SER A 359 4.66 2.22 -22.80
C SER A 359 3.36 2.79 -23.38
N HIS A 360 3.35 4.09 -23.66
CA HIS A 360 2.22 4.78 -24.27
C HIS A 360 1.83 4.20 -25.64
N HIS A 361 2.84 3.98 -26.50
CA HIS A 361 2.63 3.40 -27.83
C HIS A 361 1.98 2.02 -27.76
N LEU A 362 2.52 1.11 -26.94
CA LEU A 362 2.02 -0.26 -26.83
C LEU A 362 0.61 -0.33 -26.22
N LYS A 363 0.29 0.52 -25.23
CA LYS A 363 -1.06 0.64 -24.68
C LYS A 363 -2.07 1.16 -25.71
N SER A 364 -1.70 2.18 -26.50
CA SER A 364 -2.57 2.74 -27.56
C SER A 364 -2.97 1.69 -28.63
N LYS A 365 -2.13 0.66 -28.78
CA LYS A 365 -2.33 -0.49 -29.67
C LYS A 365 -3.05 -1.68 -29.00
N LYS A 366 -3.41 -1.57 -27.72
CA LYS A 366 -3.98 -2.66 -26.89
C LYS A 366 -3.10 -3.90 -26.80
N LEU A 367 -1.79 -3.74 -26.79
CA LEU A 367 -0.88 -4.88 -26.67
C LEU A 367 -0.45 -5.14 -25.22
N ILE A 368 -0.46 -4.10 -24.39
CA ILE A 368 -0.10 -4.21 -22.98
C ILE A 368 -1.11 -3.46 -22.12
N LEU A 369 -1.34 -3.96 -20.92
CA LEU A 369 -2.03 -3.25 -19.84
C LEU A 369 -1.05 -2.30 -19.14
N ASN A 370 0.17 -2.77 -18.87
CA ASN A 370 1.19 -1.97 -18.20
C ASN A 370 2.63 -2.40 -18.53
N MET A 371 3.58 -1.52 -18.21
CA MET A 371 5.02 -1.75 -18.37
C MET A 371 5.77 -1.37 -17.09
N TYR A 372 6.69 -2.21 -16.66
CA TYR A 372 7.50 -2.01 -15.45
C TYR A 372 8.98 -2.18 -15.78
N PHE A 373 9.82 -1.41 -15.10
CA PHE A 373 11.28 -1.55 -15.17
C PHE A 373 11.87 -1.64 -13.76
N SER A 374 12.79 -2.57 -13.57
CA SER A 374 13.60 -2.66 -12.36
C SER A 374 15.05 -3.02 -12.69
N ILE A 375 15.95 -2.49 -11.87
CA ILE A 375 17.34 -2.96 -11.75
C ILE A 375 17.44 -3.56 -10.36
N ILE A 376 17.85 -4.82 -10.29
CA ILE A 376 18.05 -5.54 -9.03
C ILE A 376 19.53 -5.76 -8.88
N ASP A 377 20.07 -5.21 -7.81
CA ASP A 377 21.42 -5.46 -7.35
C ASP A 377 21.37 -6.48 -6.23
N ASP A 378 22.05 -7.60 -6.41
CA ASP A 378 22.13 -8.65 -5.39
C ASP A 378 23.44 -8.52 -4.61
N ASP A 379 23.39 -8.78 -3.31
CA ASP A 379 24.53 -8.68 -2.40
C ASP A 379 25.64 -9.72 -2.69
N LEU A 380 25.36 -10.73 -3.52
CA LEU A 380 26.37 -11.65 -4.08
C LEU A 380 27.28 -10.97 -5.11
N GLY A 381 26.98 -9.74 -5.52
CA GLY A 381 27.83 -8.98 -6.44
C GLY A 381 27.44 -9.15 -7.91
N PHE A 382 26.15 -9.26 -8.22
CA PHE A 382 25.66 -9.22 -9.60
C PHE A 382 24.45 -8.28 -9.73
N THR A 383 24.17 -7.86 -10.95
CA THR A 383 23.06 -6.97 -11.28
C THR A 383 22.23 -7.55 -12.42
N ILE A 384 20.91 -7.44 -12.33
CA ILE A 384 19.98 -7.79 -13.42
C ILE A 384 19.07 -6.61 -13.74
N ALA A 385 18.82 -6.37 -15.02
CA ALA A 385 17.77 -5.48 -15.48
C ALA A 385 16.56 -6.29 -15.94
N ILE A 386 15.36 -5.92 -15.48
CA ILE A 386 14.11 -6.59 -15.80
C ILE A 386 13.14 -5.58 -16.39
N ILE A 387 12.68 -5.83 -17.62
CA ILE A 387 11.60 -5.10 -18.27
C ILE A 387 10.39 -6.03 -18.31
N SER A 388 9.31 -5.67 -17.65
CA SER A 388 8.09 -6.49 -17.58
C SER A 388 6.94 -5.82 -18.31
N PHE A 389 6.19 -6.58 -19.11
CA PHE A 389 4.97 -6.16 -19.80
C PHE A 389 3.82 -7.03 -19.32
N GLU A 390 2.78 -6.40 -18.80
CA GLU A 390 1.50 -7.05 -18.53
C GLU A 390 0.71 -7.07 -19.84
N LEU A 391 0.47 -8.27 -20.38
CA LEU A 391 -0.05 -8.43 -21.74
C LEU A 391 -1.58 -8.47 -21.76
N THR A 392 -2.15 -7.93 -22.84
CA THR A 392 -3.51 -8.30 -23.26
C THR A 392 -3.50 -9.65 -24.00
N ASN A 393 -4.67 -10.21 -24.27
CA ASN A 393 -4.80 -11.39 -25.13
C ASN A 393 -4.26 -11.14 -26.54
N ASP A 394 -4.37 -9.91 -27.04
CA ASP A 394 -3.79 -9.52 -28.33
C ASP A 394 -2.29 -9.27 -28.23
N GLY A 395 -1.80 -8.77 -27.09
CA GLY A 395 -0.38 -8.64 -26.77
C GLY A 395 0.39 -9.95 -26.87
N GLU A 396 -0.15 -11.00 -26.26
CA GLU A 396 0.41 -12.36 -26.29
C GLU A 396 0.53 -12.90 -27.72
N LYS A 397 -0.45 -12.58 -28.58
CA LYS A 397 -0.43 -12.95 -30.01
C LYS A 397 0.49 -12.07 -30.86
N ASN A 398 1.13 -11.05 -30.30
CA ASN A 398 1.93 -10.07 -31.02
C ASN A 398 3.27 -9.77 -30.30
N ILE A 399 3.82 -10.73 -29.56
CA ILE A 399 5.06 -10.53 -28.79
C ILE A 399 6.23 -10.07 -29.68
N GLY A 400 6.35 -10.60 -30.90
CA GLY A 400 7.38 -10.15 -31.85
C GLY A 400 7.36 -8.64 -32.13
N TYR A 401 6.17 -8.03 -32.18
CA TYR A 401 6.01 -6.58 -32.34
C TYR A 401 6.42 -5.82 -31.07
N ILE A 402 6.07 -6.34 -29.89
CA ILE A 402 6.47 -5.76 -28.59
C ILE A 402 8.00 -5.75 -28.48
N LEU A 403 8.66 -6.87 -28.79
CA LEU A 403 10.12 -6.98 -28.79
C LEU A 403 10.76 -6.01 -29.79
N SER A 404 10.24 -5.95 -31.01
CA SER A 404 10.75 -5.04 -32.04
C SER A 404 10.60 -3.58 -31.63
N SER A 405 9.48 -3.21 -31.00
CA SER A 405 9.23 -1.86 -30.48
C SER A 405 10.20 -1.53 -29.33
N PHE A 406 10.42 -2.47 -28.41
CA PHE A 406 11.37 -2.32 -27.31
C PHE A 406 12.81 -2.11 -27.79
N PHE A 407 13.33 -2.97 -28.68
CA PHE A 407 14.70 -2.82 -29.17
C PHE A 407 14.86 -1.58 -30.07
N SER A 408 13.81 -1.17 -30.79
CA SER A 408 13.80 0.11 -31.49
C SER A 408 13.93 1.28 -30.51
N ALA A 409 13.24 1.21 -29.36
CA ALA A 409 13.31 2.21 -28.32
C ALA A 409 14.70 2.30 -27.66
N ILE A 410 15.34 1.17 -27.39
CA ILE A 410 16.73 1.14 -26.90
C ILE A 410 17.71 1.69 -27.94
N LYS A 411 17.48 1.40 -29.24
CA LYS A 411 18.33 1.92 -30.31
C LYS A 411 18.20 3.44 -30.49
N PHE A 412 16.98 3.96 -30.37
CA PHE A 412 16.72 5.41 -30.29
C PHE A 412 17.47 6.04 -29.11
N ALA A 413 17.32 5.45 -27.92
CA ALA A 413 17.98 5.87 -26.69
C ALA A 413 19.50 5.96 -26.83
N SER A 414 20.11 4.98 -27.51
CA SER A 414 21.56 4.85 -27.65
C SER A 414 22.19 5.87 -28.58
N ASN A 415 21.43 6.34 -29.58
CA ASN A 415 21.95 7.23 -30.61
C ASN A 415 21.69 8.73 -30.31
N ASN A 416 20.85 9.01 -29.32
CA ASN A 416 20.52 10.37 -28.91
C ASN A 416 21.25 10.72 -27.60
N GLU A 417 21.76 11.96 -27.50
CA GLU A 417 22.41 12.43 -26.29
C GLU A 417 21.39 12.86 -25.23
N PHE A 418 21.62 12.43 -23.98
CA PHE A 418 20.78 12.84 -22.86
C PHE A 418 21.16 14.25 -22.39
N SER A 419 20.17 15.12 -22.21
CA SER A 419 20.36 16.51 -21.81
C SER A 419 20.85 16.62 -20.37
N LYS A 420 21.90 17.41 -20.15
CA LYS A 420 22.39 17.75 -18.82
C LYS A 420 21.37 18.58 -18.04
N GLU A 421 20.59 19.41 -18.73
CA GLU A 421 19.56 20.25 -18.12
C GLU A 421 18.45 19.39 -17.50
N ILE A 422 18.00 18.33 -18.18
CA ILE A 422 17.02 17.38 -17.64
C ILE A 422 17.61 16.60 -16.46
N TYR A 423 18.89 16.23 -16.53
CA TYR A 423 19.58 15.60 -15.42
C TYR A 423 19.60 16.50 -14.17
N ASP A 424 19.98 17.76 -14.36
CA ASP A 424 20.04 18.76 -13.28
C ASP A 424 18.64 19.02 -12.69
N GLU A 425 17.59 19.00 -13.52
CA GLU A 425 16.19 19.06 -13.11
C GLU A 425 15.81 17.89 -12.19
N TRP A 426 16.11 16.64 -12.56
CA TRP A 426 15.82 15.47 -11.73
C TRP A 426 16.59 15.49 -10.41
N LYS A 427 17.87 15.88 -10.46
CA LYS A 427 18.70 16.04 -9.26
C LYS A 427 18.13 17.11 -8.33
N TYR A 428 17.68 18.23 -8.89
CA TYR A 428 17.01 19.28 -8.13
C TYR A 428 15.71 18.78 -7.51
N LEU A 429 14.86 18.06 -8.25
CA LEU A 429 13.62 17.46 -7.75
C LEU A 429 13.86 16.52 -6.57
N LEU A 430 14.87 15.64 -6.65
CA LEU A 430 15.23 14.74 -5.56
C LEU A 430 15.66 15.50 -4.31
N ASN A 431 16.46 16.56 -4.49
CA ASN A 431 16.93 17.41 -3.40
C ASN A 431 15.77 18.15 -2.72
N ILE A 432 14.90 18.84 -3.47
CA ILE A 432 13.77 19.57 -2.86
C ILE A 432 12.77 18.61 -2.20
N ASN A 433 12.58 17.40 -2.74
CA ASN A 433 11.70 16.42 -2.13
C ASN A 433 12.24 15.92 -0.78
N PHE A 434 13.54 15.66 -0.68
CA PHE A 434 14.21 15.33 0.59
C PHE A 434 14.17 16.52 1.56
N LYS A 435 14.48 17.72 1.08
CA LYS A 435 14.51 18.94 1.90
C LYS A 435 13.15 19.25 2.55
N TYR A 436 12.07 19.04 1.82
CA TYR A 436 10.70 19.30 2.26
C TYR A 436 9.89 18.03 2.45
N GLU A 437 10.57 16.94 2.83
CA GLU A 437 9.92 15.68 3.17
C GLU A 437 9.00 15.87 4.39
N ASP A 438 7.88 15.16 4.40
CA ASP A 438 6.97 15.25 5.55
C ASP A 438 7.60 14.55 6.76
N PRO A 439 7.35 15.03 8.00
CA PRO A 439 7.89 14.39 9.19
C PRO A 439 7.51 12.90 9.27
N THR A 440 8.51 12.05 9.46
CA THR A 440 8.36 10.59 9.60
C THR A 440 8.00 10.20 11.04
N SER A 441 7.34 9.06 11.26
CA SER A 441 7.17 8.49 12.61
C SER A 441 8.51 8.02 13.19
N THR A 442 8.59 7.74 14.50
CA THR A 442 9.80 7.14 15.11
C THR A 442 10.08 5.74 14.59
N PHE A 443 9.03 4.96 14.31
CA PHE A 443 9.10 3.59 13.83
C PHE A 443 9.64 3.53 12.40
N ASP A 444 9.04 4.32 11.50
CA ASP A 444 9.50 4.40 10.11
C ASP A 444 10.93 4.94 10.04
N GLN A 445 11.28 5.92 10.87
CA GLN A 445 12.63 6.49 10.89
C GLN A 445 13.69 5.46 11.29
N CYS A 446 13.42 4.62 12.30
CA CYS A 446 14.36 3.55 12.68
C CYS A 446 14.57 2.55 11.55
N LYS A 447 13.46 2.11 10.92
CA LYS A 447 13.49 1.17 9.80
C LYS A 447 14.24 1.75 8.60
N GLU A 448 13.96 3.00 8.26
CA GLU A 448 14.60 3.72 7.15
C GLU A 448 16.12 3.83 7.36
N ILE A 449 16.55 4.28 8.55
CA ILE A 449 17.98 4.46 8.86
C ILE A 449 18.74 3.14 8.68
N THR A 450 18.28 2.06 9.31
CA THR A 450 18.99 0.78 9.23
C THR A 450 18.97 0.22 7.81
N THR A 451 17.84 0.31 7.10
CA THR A 451 17.71 -0.19 5.72
C THR A 451 18.63 0.59 4.78
N ASN A 452 18.61 1.92 4.83
CA ASN A 452 19.46 2.78 4.02
C ASN A 452 20.95 2.55 4.30
N TYR A 453 21.31 2.37 5.58
CA TYR A 453 22.70 2.15 5.96
C TYR A 453 23.26 0.84 5.40
N ILE A 454 22.46 -0.23 5.41
CA ILE A 454 22.83 -1.52 4.84
C ILE A 454 22.81 -1.48 3.30
N GLN A 455 21.73 -0.99 2.70
CA GLN A 455 21.53 -1.03 1.25
C GLN A 455 22.51 -0.14 0.49
N TYR A 456 22.83 1.05 1.00
CA TYR A 456 23.67 2.02 0.30
C TYR A 456 25.13 2.05 0.76
N GLU A 457 25.49 1.29 1.80
CA GLU A 457 26.82 1.29 2.41
C GLU A 457 27.36 2.73 2.64
N CYS A 458 26.46 3.63 3.04
CA CYS A 458 26.73 5.06 3.10
C CYS A 458 27.48 5.47 4.38
N LYS A 459 27.94 6.73 4.43
CA LYS A 459 28.46 7.30 5.68
C LYS A 459 27.31 7.49 6.68
N PRO A 460 27.53 7.29 7.99
CA PRO A 460 26.47 7.45 8.98
C PRO A 460 25.79 8.82 8.93
N GLU A 461 26.54 9.91 8.71
CA GLU A 461 26.00 11.26 8.61
C GLU A 461 25.11 11.52 7.38
N ASP A 462 25.23 10.70 6.34
CA ASP A 462 24.47 10.83 5.09
C ASP A 462 23.29 9.85 5.00
N VAL A 463 23.04 9.04 6.04
CA VAL A 463 22.08 7.92 6.01
C VAL A 463 20.64 8.32 5.66
N LEU A 464 20.23 9.54 6.02
CA LEU A 464 18.91 10.08 5.68
C LEU A 464 18.86 10.56 4.23
N TYR A 465 19.98 11.03 3.68
CA TYR A 465 20.07 11.57 2.33
C TYR A 465 20.42 10.51 1.28
N SER A 466 20.99 9.36 1.68
CA SER A 466 21.53 8.35 0.78
C SER A 466 20.52 7.86 -0.26
N GLY A 467 19.27 7.67 0.14
CA GLY A 467 18.19 7.28 -0.76
C GLY A 467 17.86 8.34 -1.81
N SER A 468 18.17 9.63 -1.57
CA SER A 468 17.94 10.77 -2.46
C SER A 468 19.19 11.29 -3.17
N TYR A 469 20.34 10.68 -2.89
CA TYR A 469 21.60 11.05 -3.51
C TYR A 469 21.57 10.76 -5.02
N MET A 470 22.15 11.69 -5.77
CA MET A 470 22.36 11.58 -7.20
C MET A 470 23.71 12.21 -7.53
N ASP A 471 24.58 11.46 -8.19
CA ASP A 471 25.97 11.85 -8.42
C ASP A 471 26.12 13.05 -9.38
N GLU A 472 27.33 13.28 -9.87
CA GLU A 472 27.58 14.20 -10.99
C GLU A 472 27.12 13.59 -12.33
N PHE A 473 26.72 14.46 -13.25
CA PHE A 473 26.29 14.06 -14.59
C PHE A 473 27.43 13.36 -15.35
N ASP A 474 27.18 12.12 -15.79
CA ASP A 474 28.07 11.38 -16.68
C ASP A 474 27.26 10.86 -17.87
N PRO A 475 27.47 11.40 -19.09
CA PRO A 475 26.71 10.98 -20.26
C PRO A 475 27.04 9.56 -20.73
N ASN A 476 28.15 8.96 -20.28
CA ASN A 476 28.53 7.61 -20.72
C ASN A 476 27.73 6.50 -20.02
N ILE A 477 27.20 6.75 -18.82
CA ILE A 477 26.47 5.74 -18.05
C ILE A 477 25.24 5.20 -18.80
N TYR A 478 24.57 6.05 -19.57
CA TYR A 478 23.40 5.66 -20.37
C TYR A 478 23.79 4.78 -21.55
N LYS A 479 24.91 5.10 -22.21
CA LYS A 479 25.46 4.30 -23.31
C LYS A 479 25.89 2.92 -22.80
N GLU A 480 26.49 2.87 -21.61
CA GLU A 480 26.88 1.62 -20.95
C GLU A 480 25.67 0.73 -20.66
N ILE A 481 24.60 1.28 -20.04
CA ILE A 481 23.37 0.54 -19.76
C ILE A 481 22.74 0.03 -21.06
N ASN A 482 22.50 0.92 -22.02
CA ASN A 482 21.84 0.56 -23.28
C ASN A 482 22.63 -0.49 -24.07
N SER A 483 23.97 -0.48 -23.99
CA SER A 483 24.81 -1.50 -24.65
C SER A 483 24.65 -2.91 -24.08
N GLN A 484 24.14 -3.04 -22.85
CA GLN A 484 23.89 -4.32 -22.18
C GLN A 484 22.45 -4.81 -22.36
N LEU A 485 21.52 -3.92 -22.73
CA LEU A 485 20.12 -4.22 -23.10
C LEU A 485 20.03 -4.68 -24.56
N ALA A 486 20.78 -5.72 -24.90
CA ALA A 486 20.99 -6.18 -26.27
C ALA A 486 20.43 -7.59 -26.51
N PRO A 487 19.95 -7.92 -27.73
CA PRO A 487 19.36 -9.23 -28.03
C PRO A 487 20.27 -10.43 -27.69
N GLU A 488 21.59 -10.29 -27.83
CA GLU A 488 22.57 -11.34 -27.51
C GLU A 488 22.67 -11.69 -26.02
N ASN A 489 22.15 -10.83 -25.15
CA ASN A 489 22.16 -10.97 -23.69
C ASN A 489 20.74 -11.21 -23.13
N LEU A 490 19.79 -11.53 -24.00
CA LEU A 490 18.37 -11.57 -23.67
C LEU A 490 17.96 -12.93 -23.06
N ILE A 491 17.19 -12.86 -21.99
CA ILE A 491 16.37 -13.95 -21.46
C ILE A 491 14.92 -13.51 -21.59
N ILE A 492 14.06 -14.35 -22.17
CA ILE A 492 12.62 -14.06 -22.23
C ILE A 492 11.92 -15.01 -21.27
N ILE A 493 11.07 -14.44 -20.41
CA ILE A 493 10.18 -15.20 -19.55
C ILE A 493 8.75 -14.84 -19.90
N LEU A 494 7.93 -15.85 -20.13
CA LEU A 494 6.49 -15.70 -20.35
C LEU A 494 5.74 -16.42 -19.24
N GLU A 495 5.03 -15.67 -18.41
CA GLU A 495 4.11 -16.22 -17.42
C GLU A 495 2.69 -16.19 -17.99
N ARG A 496 2.01 -17.33 -18.04
CA ARG A 496 0.65 -17.44 -18.61
C ARG A 496 -0.10 -18.66 -18.09
N PRO A 497 -1.43 -18.70 -18.18
CA PRO A 497 -2.20 -19.91 -17.87
C PRO A 497 -2.04 -20.98 -18.96
N ASP A 498 -2.41 -22.21 -18.61
CA ASP A 498 -2.59 -23.36 -19.52
C ASP A 498 -1.42 -23.54 -20.50
N ILE A 499 -0.21 -23.74 -19.99
CA ILE A 499 1.00 -23.87 -20.84
C ILE A 499 0.98 -25.13 -21.72
N GLU A 500 0.17 -26.13 -21.37
CA GLU A 500 -0.03 -27.33 -22.20
C GLU A 500 -0.65 -27.01 -23.56
N ASP A 501 -1.36 -25.89 -23.71
CA ASP A 501 -1.89 -25.43 -25.00
C ASP A 501 -0.79 -25.17 -26.03
N LEU A 502 0.46 -24.98 -25.58
CA LEU A 502 1.63 -24.76 -26.44
C LEU A 502 2.19 -26.05 -27.06
N ILE A 503 1.80 -27.24 -26.57
CA ILE A 503 2.38 -28.54 -26.99
C ILE A 503 2.06 -28.88 -28.46
N ASN A 504 0.97 -28.33 -29.00
CA ASN A 504 0.56 -28.57 -30.38
C ASN A 504 0.81 -27.38 -31.31
N MET A 505 1.50 -26.34 -30.84
CA MET A 505 1.90 -25.24 -31.69
C MET A 505 3.01 -25.71 -32.65
N ASN A 506 2.61 -26.08 -33.87
CA ASN A 506 3.53 -26.42 -34.95
C ASN A 506 4.47 -25.25 -35.22
N GLN A 507 5.76 -25.54 -35.47
CA GLN A 507 6.66 -24.65 -36.21
C GLN A 507 5.96 -24.19 -37.50
N ASN A 508 5.31 -23.01 -37.49
CA ASN A 508 4.89 -22.39 -38.72
C ASN A 508 6.14 -22.02 -39.53
N ASN A 509 5.97 -21.81 -40.84
CA ASN A 509 7.01 -21.61 -41.86
C ASN A 509 8.08 -20.52 -41.60
N PHE A 510 8.13 -19.91 -40.42
CA PHE A 510 9.03 -18.84 -40.00
C PHE A 510 10.51 -19.16 -40.25
N ASN A 511 10.97 -20.37 -39.86
CA ASN A 511 12.35 -20.81 -40.11
C ASN A 511 12.68 -20.95 -41.61
N LYS A 512 11.68 -21.11 -42.49
CA LYS A 512 11.87 -21.19 -43.95
C LYS A 512 11.89 -19.83 -44.65
N SER A 513 11.32 -18.79 -44.04
CA SER A 513 11.16 -17.46 -44.66
C SER A 513 12.22 -16.44 -44.24
N CYS A 514 12.95 -16.68 -43.14
CA CYS A 514 13.97 -15.76 -42.62
C CYS A 514 15.14 -15.46 -43.57
N ASN A 515 15.51 -16.41 -44.43
CA ASN A 515 16.63 -16.22 -45.36
C ASN A 515 16.31 -15.25 -46.53
N SER A 516 15.06 -14.75 -46.63
CA SER A 516 14.61 -13.92 -47.76
C SER A 516 13.82 -12.66 -47.37
N ILE A 517 13.63 -12.38 -46.08
CA ILE A 517 12.79 -11.26 -45.61
C ILE A 517 13.68 -10.13 -45.09
N SER A 518 13.59 -8.95 -45.70
CA SER A 518 14.14 -7.71 -45.14
C SER A 518 13.37 -7.27 -43.88
N PHE A 519 13.97 -6.51 -42.97
CA PHE A 519 13.29 -6.02 -41.75
C PHE A 519 11.98 -5.26 -42.06
N THR A 520 11.92 -4.54 -43.19
CA THR A 520 10.72 -3.84 -43.66
C THR A 520 9.61 -4.78 -44.15
N GLU A 521 9.98 -5.92 -44.74
CA GLU A 521 9.04 -6.99 -45.13
C GLU A 521 8.59 -7.80 -43.91
N PHE A 522 9.48 -8.03 -42.94
CA PHE A 522 9.19 -8.70 -41.68
C PHE A 522 8.02 -8.00 -40.97
N GLU A 523 8.06 -6.68 -40.91
CA GLU A 523 7.00 -5.91 -40.27
C GLU A 523 5.67 -5.87 -41.05
N THR A 524 5.72 -5.79 -42.39
CA THR A 524 4.50 -5.79 -43.22
C THR A 524 3.75 -7.12 -43.11
N VAL A 525 4.49 -8.21 -42.94
CA VAL A 525 3.97 -9.56 -42.69
C VAL A 525 3.40 -9.67 -41.28
N TYR A 526 3.99 -9.03 -40.27
CA TYR A 526 3.60 -9.18 -38.87
C TYR A 526 2.45 -8.27 -38.42
N TYR A 527 2.37 -7.02 -38.90
CA TYR A 527 1.25 -6.13 -38.52
C TYR A 527 -0.07 -6.52 -39.19
N ASN A 528 -0.02 -7.13 -40.39
CA ASN A 528 -1.21 -7.45 -41.19
C ASN A 528 -1.63 -8.94 -41.11
N HIS A 529 -0.86 -9.80 -40.44
CA HIS A 529 -1.24 -11.19 -40.22
C HIS A 529 -1.29 -11.53 -38.73
N SER A 530 -2.50 -11.79 -38.26
CA SER A 530 -2.87 -12.24 -36.91
C SER A 530 -2.36 -13.65 -36.53
N LYS A 531 -1.21 -14.08 -37.05
CA LYS A 531 -0.73 -15.47 -37.00
C LYS A 531 0.65 -15.67 -36.34
N TYR A 532 1.22 -14.64 -35.72
CA TYR A 532 2.60 -14.66 -35.23
C TYR A 532 2.70 -14.10 -33.81
N GLY A 533 2.68 -14.98 -32.80
CA GLY A 533 2.75 -14.66 -31.38
C GLY A 533 3.85 -15.43 -30.65
N ILE A 534 3.47 -16.27 -29.68
CA ILE A 534 4.41 -17.12 -28.94
C ILE A 534 5.21 -18.04 -29.89
N GLU A 535 4.61 -18.42 -31.02
CA GLU A 535 5.24 -19.29 -32.02
C GLU A 535 6.57 -18.73 -32.57
N ASP A 536 6.76 -17.42 -32.54
CA ASP A 536 7.99 -16.77 -33.02
C ASP A 536 9.16 -16.93 -32.04
N LEU A 537 8.84 -17.11 -30.76
CA LEU A 537 9.82 -17.30 -29.71
C LEU A 537 10.32 -18.75 -29.67
N ILE A 538 9.44 -19.70 -30.01
CA ILE A 538 9.67 -21.14 -29.90
C ILE A 538 10.56 -21.64 -31.05
N TYR A 539 11.74 -22.17 -30.72
CA TYR A 539 12.64 -22.76 -31.71
C TYR A 539 12.25 -24.18 -32.13
N SER A 540 11.79 -25.01 -31.19
CA SER A 540 11.46 -26.44 -31.41
C SER A 540 10.05 -26.77 -30.91
N ASN A 541 9.40 -27.77 -31.53
CA ASN A 541 8.14 -28.30 -31.01
C ASN A 541 8.32 -28.69 -29.54
N ILE A 542 7.34 -28.33 -28.72
CA ILE A 542 7.28 -28.67 -27.29
C ILE A 542 6.49 -29.96 -27.15
N VAL A 543 7.01 -30.92 -26.41
CA VAL A 543 6.27 -32.14 -26.04
C VAL A 543 5.92 -32.13 -24.56
N LEU A 544 4.96 -32.95 -24.14
CA LEU A 544 4.58 -33.07 -22.72
C LEU A 544 5.79 -33.35 -21.81
N ASP A 545 6.75 -34.15 -22.28
CA ASP A 545 7.96 -34.51 -21.53
C ASP A 545 8.91 -33.31 -21.29
N ASP A 546 8.74 -32.19 -22.00
CA ASP A 546 9.52 -30.97 -21.79
C ASP A 546 9.02 -30.15 -20.59
N ILE A 547 7.77 -30.38 -20.15
CA ILE A 547 7.17 -29.67 -19.01
C ILE A 547 7.73 -30.25 -17.72
N ARG A 548 8.46 -29.41 -16.99
CA ARG A 548 8.99 -29.67 -15.66
C ARG A 548 8.07 -29.09 -14.59
N ILE A 549 8.17 -29.66 -13.39
CA ILE A 549 7.46 -29.17 -12.20
C ILE A 549 8.50 -28.79 -11.16
N GLU A 550 8.57 -27.51 -10.82
CA GLU A 550 9.48 -27.02 -9.79
C GLU A 550 9.11 -27.65 -8.42
N LYS A 551 10.13 -28.02 -7.65
CA LYS A 551 9.97 -28.85 -6.45
C LYS A 551 9.05 -28.23 -5.39
N PHE A 552 9.19 -26.94 -5.10
CA PHE A 552 8.61 -26.29 -3.92
C PHE A 552 7.27 -25.59 -4.21
N SER A 553 7.26 -24.70 -5.19
CA SER A 553 6.09 -23.95 -5.68
C SER A 553 5.14 -24.79 -6.52
N LYS A 554 5.59 -25.96 -7.00
CA LYS A 554 4.86 -26.80 -7.97
C LYS A 554 4.53 -26.06 -9.26
N ALA A 555 5.30 -25.03 -9.60
CA ALA A 555 5.14 -24.33 -10.86
C ALA A 555 5.48 -25.27 -12.01
N LYS A 556 4.55 -25.43 -12.96
CA LYS A 556 4.87 -26.07 -14.23
C LYS A 556 5.59 -25.06 -15.10
N PHE A 557 6.64 -25.51 -15.75
CA PHE A 557 7.41 -24.65 -16.65
C PHE A 557 8.17 -25.47 -17.67
N PHE A 558 8.58 -24.85 -18.76
CA PHE A 558 9.55 -25.43 -19.68
C PHE A 558 10.53 -24.36 -20.16
N THR A 559 11.62 -24.83 -20.77
CA THR A 559 12.66 -23.97 -21.34
C THR A 559 12.95 -24.41 -22.76
N THR A 560 13.08 -23.47 -23.68
CA THR A 560 13.51 -23.73 -25.07
C THR A 560 14.45 -22.62 -25.54
N PRO A 561 15.46 -22.91 -26.38
CA PRO A 561 16.26 -21.87 -26.99
C PRO A 561 15.40 -20.87 -27.75
N LEU A 562 15.75 -19.58 -27.70
CA LEU A 562 15.10 -18.56 -28.50
C LEU A 562 15.36 -18.81 -29.99
N ASN A 563 14.37 -18.44 -30.82
CA ASN A 563 14.52 -18.52 -32.25
C ASN A 563 15.71 -17.66 -32.74
N SER A 564 16.76 -18.31 -33.24
CA SER A 564 17.97 -17.64 -33.74
C SER A 564 17.71 -16.63 -34.86
N CYS A 565 16.68 -16.83 -35.69
CA CYS A 565 16.30 -15.85 -36.71
C CYS A 565 15.72 -14.59 -36.07
N LEU A 566 14.84 -14.73 -35.09
CA LEU A 566 14.27 -13.59 -34.36
C LEU A 566 15.39 -12.77 -33.70
N LEU A 567 16.33 -13.42 -33.01
CA LEU A 567 17.49 -12.73 -32.42
C LEU A 567 18.30 -11.96 -33.48
N SER A 568 18.54 -12.56 -34.65
CA SER A 568 19.24 -11.89 -35.75
C SER A 568 18.47 -10.68 -36.29
N LEU A 569 17.13 -10.75 -36.36
CA LEU A 569 16.30 -9.64 -36.82
C LEU A 569 16.30 -8.49 -35.80
N LEU A 570 16.13 -8.80 -34.51
CA LEU A 570 16.16 -7.82 -33.44
C LEU A 570 17.52 -7.09 -33.36
N SER A 571 18.62 -7.82 -33.63
CA SER A 571 19.97 -7.25 -33.66
C SER A 571 20.21 -6.27 -34.82
N ASN A 572 19.42 -6.37 -35.89
CA ASN A 572 19.56 -5.56 -37.11
C ASN A 572 18.63 -4.33 -37.13
N ILE A 573 17.93 -4.03 -36.04
CA ILE A 573 17.02 -2.87 -35.94
C ILE A 573 17.80 -1.56 -36.07
N THR A 574 17.25 -0.61 -36.84
CA THR A 574 17.85 0.70 -37.12
C THR A 574 17.08 1.86 -36.46
N GLU A 575 17.73 3.01 -36.29
CA GLU A 575 17.19 4.17 -35.56
C GLU A 575 15.98 4.84 -36.21
N ASN A 576 16.03 5.10 -37.54
CA ASN A 576 14.98 5.84 -38.27
C ASN A 576 13.59 5.22 -38.10
N PHE A 577 13.55 3.92 -37.83
CA PHE A 577 12.34 3.15 -37.62
C PHE A 577 11.55 3.57 -36.37
N SER A 578 12.24 3.99 -35.30
CA SER A 578 11.60 4.38 -34.03
C SER A 578 10.87 5.74 -34.11
N ILE A 579 11.51 6.74 -34.71
CA ILE A 579 11.02 8.13 -34.81
C ILE A 579 9.90 8.23 -35.84
N GLU A 580 10.10 7.66 -37.03
CA GLU A 580 9.13 7.77 -38.13
C GLU A 580 7.85 6.95 -37.87
N LYS A 581 7.92 5.92 -37.02
CA LYS A 581 6.83 4.95 -36.86
C LYS A 581 6.13 4.96 -35.51
N TYR A 582 6.87 5.14 -34.42
CA TYR A 582 6.32 5.07 -33.07
C TYR A 582 6.14 6.45 -32.43
N GLY A 583 6.60 7.51 -33.10
CA GLY A 583 6.56 8.87 -32.57
C GLY A 583 7.37 9.03 -31.30
N GLN A 584 8.41 8.20 -31.12
CA GLN A 584 9.22 8.21 -29.92
C GLN A 584 9.95 9.55 -29.78
N SER A 585 9.94 10.10 -28.56
CA SER A 585 10.57 11.38 -28.25
C SER A 585 11.39 11.27 -26.97
N LEU A 586 12.41 12.12 -26.83
CA LEU A 586 13.09 12.30 -25.55
C LEU A 586 12.21 13.10 -24.58
N PRO A 587 12.39 12.94 -23.26
CA PRO A 587 11.81 13.86 -22.29
C PRO A 587 12.21 15.31 -22.60
N THR A 588 11.34 16.25 -22.27
CA THR A 588 11.59 17.69 -22.35
C THR A 588 11.69 18.29 -20.95
N LEU A 589 12.22 19.51 -20.84
CA LEU A 589 12.17 20.26 -19.58
C LEU A 589 10.74 20.45 -19.13
N ASN A 590 10.51 20.28 -17.84
CA ASN A 590 9.19 20.30 -17.26
C ASN A 590 8.83 21.72 -16.78
N PRO A 591 7.72 22.32 -17.24
CA PRO A 591 7.33 23.67 -16.84
C PRO A 591 6.80 23.75 -15.40
N TYR A 592 6.44 22.62 -14.78
CA TYR A 592 5.85 22.53 -13.45
C TYR A 592 6.87 22.28 -12.33
N ILE A 593 8.16 22.45 -12.60
CA ILE A 593 9.19 22.20 -11.58
C ILE A 593 9.05 23.22 -10.43
N PRO A 594 8.84 22.74 -9.18
CA PRO A 594 8.58 23.62 -8.07
C PRO A 594 9.72 24.60 -7.80
N ASN A 595 9.38 25.87 -7.68
CA ASN A 595 10.37 26.95 -7.52
C ASN A 595 9.98 28.01 -6.47
N ASP A 596 8.73 28.01 -5.99
CA ASP A 596 8.28 28.86 -4.89
C ASP A 596 7.87 28.01 -3.67
N PHE A 597 8.60 28.18 -2.57
CA PHE A 597 8.34 27.48 -1.30
C PHE A 597 7.95 28.46 -0.19
N SER A 598 7.42 29.62 -0.56
CA SER A 598 7.00 30.66 0.37
C SER A 598 5.83 30.21 1.26
N ASP A 599 5.83 30.71 2.50
CA ASP A 599 4.72 30.49 3.44
C ASP A 599 3.58 31.47 3.12
N ASN A 600 2.54 30.94 2.47
CA ASN A 600 1.32 31.64 2.09
C ASN A 600 0.39 31.91 3.29
N LEU A 601 0.67 31.35 4.47
CA LEU A 601 -0.18 31.42 5.66
C LEU A 601 0.20 32.53 6.64
N ASN A 602 1.24 33.33 6.35
CA ASN A 602 1.74 34.39 7.25
C ASN A 602 0.65 35.36 7.78
N ASN A 603 -0.35 35.70 6.95
CA ASN A 603 -1.45 36.61 7.32
C ASN A 603 -2.79 35.89 7.53
N VAL A 604 -2.75 34.57 7.68
CA VAL A 604 -3.93 33.72 7.84
C VAL A 604 -4.16 33.47 9.32
N ASN A 605 -5.39 33.54 9.82
CA ASN A 605 -5.66 33.19 11.23
C ASN A 605 -5.52 31.67 11.44
N ASP A 606 -4.96 31.26 12.57
CA ASP A 606 -4.88 29.85 12.97
C ASP A 606 -6.30 29.32 13.24
N GLU A 607 -6.58 28.10 12.77
CA GLU A 607 -7.84 27.41 13.05
C GLU A 607 -7.54 26.07 13.73
N LYS A 608 -8.41 25.66 14.66
CA LYS A 608 -8.28 24.38 15.38
C LYS A 608 -8.84 23.21 14.58
N VAL A 609 -9.91 23.47 13.83
CA VAL A 609 -10.65 22.50 13.03
C VAL A 609 -10.93 23.07 11.63
N PRO A 610 -11.21 22.23 10.63
CA PRO A 610 -11.67 22.70 9.33
C PRO A 610 -12.92 23.57 9.45
N LEU A 611 -12.94 24.70 8.75
CA LEU A 611 -14.09 25.59 8.69
C LEU A 611 -14.73 25.53 7.32
N ARG A 612 -16.05 25.75 7.28
CA ARG A 612 -16.74 25.94 6.00
C ARG A 612 -16.24 27.22 5.35
N LEU A 613 -15.97 27.18 4.05
CA LEU A 613 -15.40 28.32 3.34
C LEU A 613 -16.26 29.61 3.41
N PRO A 614 -17.61 29.58 3.43
CA PRO A 614 -18.42 30.77 3.70
C PRO A 614 -18.06 31.50 5.01
N GLU A 615 -17.68 30.77 6.06
CA GLU A 615 -17.31 31.33 7.36
C GLU A 615 -15.95 32.04 7.26
N ILE A 616 -15.00 31.41 6.57
CA ILE A 616 -13.71 32.00 6.25
C ILE A 616 -13.88 33.27 5.42
N ILE A 617 -14.67 33.24 4.34
CA ILE A 617 -14.93 34.40 3.49
C ILE A 617 -15.46 35.57 4.33
N LYS A 618 -16.45 35.33 5.20
CA LYS A 618 -17.02 36.37 6.09
C LYS A 618 -15.97 36.91 7.05
N LYS A 619 -15.17 36.06 7.69
CA LYS A 619 -14.10 36.45 8.63
C LYS A 619 -13.08 37.37 7.94
N TYR A 620 -12.65 37.04 6.72
CA TYR A 620 -11.68 37.82 5.96
C TYR A 620 -12.26 39.12 5.38
N GLN A 621 -13.52 39.11 4.92
CA GLN A 621 -14.19 40.34 4.48
C GLN A 621 -14.25 41.40 5.58
N VAL A 622 -14.43 40.98 6.84
CA VAL A 622 -14.41 41.87 8.01
C VAL A 622 -12.98 42.34 8.34
N GLN A 623 -12.00 41.44 8.27
CA GLN A 623 -10.60 41.74 8.59
C GLN A 623 -9.98 42.77 7.63
N TYR A 624 -10.29 42.71 6.33
CA TYR A 624 -9.65 43.51 5.29
C TYR A 624 -10.49 44.70 4.77
N LYS A 625 -11.36 45.30 5.62
CA LYS A 625 -12.27 46.44 5.31
C LYS A 625 -11.94 47.20 4.00
N ASN A 626 -12.56 46.75 2.89
CA ASN A 626 -12.43 47.20 1.49
C ASN A 626 -11.08 46.92 0.77
N SER A 627 -11.08 45.95 -0.16
CA SER A 627 -10.97 46.23 -1.62
C SER A 627 -10.88 44.98 -2.53
N PHE A 628 -10.53 43.78 -2.05
CA PHE A 628 -10.36 42.60 -2.93
C PHE A 628 -11.45 41.52 -2.82
N PHE A 629 -12.23 41.51 -1.74
CA PHE A 629 -13.25 40.49 -1.47
C PHE A 629 -14.64 41.11 -1.29
N LYS A 630 -15.43 41.18 -2.35
CA LYS A 630 -16.89 41.38 -2.26
C LYS A 630 -17.59 40.25 -3.00
N ILE A 631 -17.70 39.10 -2.34
CA ILE A 631 -18.59 38.02 -2.78
C ILE A 631 -19.99 38.39 -2.27
N ASN A 632 -20.95 38.51 -3.19
CA ASN A 632 -22.33 38.83 -2.82
C ASN A 632 -22.94 37.69 -2.01
N ASN A 633 -23.82 38.00 -1.05
CA ASN A 633 -24.51 36.97 -0.24
C ASN A 633 -25.25 35.92 -1.10
N HIS A 634 -25.72 36.29 -2.29
CA HIS A 634 -26.35 35.38 -3.25
C HIS A 634 -25.39 34.35 -3.87
N GLU A 635 -24.09 34.65 -3.94
CA GLU A 635 -23.06 33.74 -4.46
C GLU A 635 -22.47 32.85 -3.36
N MET A 636 -22.73 33.16 -2.09
CA MET A 636 -22.14 32.46 -0.95
C MET A 636 -22.55 30.97 -0.90
N GLY A 637 -23.75 30.63 -1.38
CA GLY A 637 -24.27 29.26 -1.39
C GLY A 637 -23.39 28.29 -2.18
N LYS A 638 -22.63 28.78 -3.16
CA LYS A 638 -21.67 28.01 -3.97
C LYS A 638 -20.57 27.36 -3.14
N TYR A 639 -20.23 27.95 -2.00
CA TYR A 639 -19.11 27.52 -1.17
C TYR A 639 -19.55 26.64 0.02
N ASN A 640 -20.85 26.38 0.17
CA ASN A 640 -21.41 25.69 1.34
C ASN A 640 -20.85 24.28 1.59
N ASN A 641 -20.45 23.58 0.52
CA ASN A 641 -19.92 22.23 0.57
C ASN A 641 -18.38 22.19 0.54
N PHE A 642 -17.72 23.32 0.77
CA PHE A 642 -16.26 23.39 0.77
C PHE A 642 -15.71 23.70 2.15
N PHE A 643 -14.68 22.96 2.53
CA PHE A 643 -13.99 23.08 3.80
C PHE A 643 -12.55 23.56 3.57
N TYR A 644 -12.05 24.34 4.52
CA TYR A 644 -10.71 24.91 4.49
C TYR A 644 -10.05 24.77 5.85
N TYR A 645 -8.80 24.31 5.87
CA TYR A 645 -7.96 24.24 7.05
C TYR A 645 -6.55 24.79 6.77
N PRO A 646 -6.16 25.94 7.38
CA PRO A 646 -4.80 26.45 7.26
C PRO A 646 -3.88 25.63 8.16
N ASN A 647 -3.19 24.65 7.59
CA ASN A 647 -2.26 23.78 8.33
C ASN A 647 -0.98 24.55 8.70
N LYS A 648 -1.04 25.25 9.84
CA LYS A 648 0.12 25.96 10.41
C LYS A 648 0.91 25.15 11.43
N ASN A 649 0.31 24.07 11.94
CA ASN A 649 0.92 23.24 12.98
C ASN A 649 2.03 22.33 12.43
N ILE A 650 1.97 22.01 11.14
CA ILE A 650 2.95 21.18 10.44
C ILE A 650 3.53 22.04 9.31
N PRO A 651 4.69 22.70 9.52
CA PRO A 651 5.32 23.54 8.51
C PRO A 651 5.64 22.73 7.26
N SER A 652 5.00 23.07 6.14
CA SER A 652 5.22 22.41 4.86
C SER A 652 4.85 23.37 3.73
N PRO A 653 5.66 23.47 2.65
CA PRO A 653 5.31 24.25 1.47
C PRO A 653 4.30 23.52 0.56
N LYS A 654 3.64 22.49 1.09
CA LYS A 654 2.75 21.60 0.35
C LYS A 654 1.29 21.83 0.75
N SER A 655 0.39 21.44 -0.16
CA SER A 655 -1.04 21.42 0.09
C SER A 655 -1.69 20.18 -0.49
N ILE A 656 -2.87 19.86 0.06
CA ILE A 656 -3.74 18.80 -0.41
C ILE A 656 -5.11 19.41 -0.67
N ILE A 657 -5.68 19.11 -1.84
CA ILE A 657 -7.01 19.53 -2.26
C ILE A 657 -7.80 18.31 -2.68
N GLN A 658 -9.01 18.20 -2.15
CA GLN A 658 -9.96 17.18 -2.52
C GLN A 658 -11.17 17.79 -3.20
N PHE A 659 -11.58 17.19 -4.32
CA PHE A 659 -12.86 17.40 -4.96
C PHE A 659 -13.64 16.09 -4.99
N ARG A 660 -14.88 16.11 -4.54
CA ARG A 660 -15.81 14.97 -4.63
C ARG A 660 -16.95 15.33 -5.54
N PHE A 661 -17.03 14.64 -6.66
CA PHE A 661 -18.14 14.72 -7.60
C PHE A 661 -19.15 13.66 -7.20
N ILE A 662 -20.16 14.05 -6.42
CA ILE A 662 -21.13 13.14 -5.81
C ILE A 662 -22.36 13.02 -6.72
N PHE A 663 -22.65 11.83 -7.20
CA PHE A 663 -23.81 11.60 -8.06
C PHE A 663 -25.14 11.58 -7.25
N PRO A 664 -26.10 12.47 -7.55
CA PRO A 664 -27.38 12.56 -6.85
C PRO A 664 -28.31 11.42 -7.28
N LEU A 665 -28.60 10.52 -6.35
CA LEU A 665 -29.35 9.28 -6.59
C LEU A 665 -30.80 9.48 -6.98
N ASP A 666 -31.41 10.61 -6.62
CA ASP A 666 -32.75 10.98 -7.07
C ASP A 666 -32.81 11.16 -8.59
N LYS A 667 -31.67 11.42 -9.26
CA LYS A 667 -31.60 11.48 -10.74
C LYS A 667 -31.65 10.11 -11.40
N ILE A 668 -31.44 9.03 -10.65
CA ILE A 668 -31.58 7.65 -11.14
C ILE A 668 -33.02 7.43 -11.57
N THR A 669 -34.01 7.77 -10.74
CA THR A 669 -35.40 7.30 -10.93
C THR A 669 -36.15 7.94 -12.10
N ASP A 670 -35.75 9.12 -12.57
CA ASP A 670 -36.47 9.86 -13.63
C ASP A 670 -35.91 9.61 -15.05
N ASN A 671 -34.62 9.23 -15.16
CA ASN A 671 -33.92 9.03 -16.44
C ASN A 671 -33.28 7.63 -16.61
N PHE A 672 -33.31 6.74 -15.60
CA PHE A 672 -32.73 5.38 -15.69
C PHE A 672 -33.26 4.55 -16.86
N SER A 673 -34.46 4.85 -17.35
CA SER A 673 -35.02 4.14 -18.51
C SER A 673 -34.19 4.27 -19.79
N GLU A 674 -33.22 5.19 -19.83
CA GLU A 674 -32.28 5.36 -20.96
C GLU A 674 -30.97 4.54 -20.80
N PHE A 675 -30.71 3.95 -19.63
CA PHE A 675 -29.55 3.11 -19.32
C PHE A 675 -29.99 1.67 -18.95
N SER A 676 -29.06 0.71 -18.98
CA SER A 676 -29.33 -0.68 -18.58
C SER A 676 -30.03 -0.76 -17.21
N THR A 677 -31.00 -1.68 -17.10
CA THR A 677 -32.01 -1.72 -16.02
C THR A 677 -31.54 -2.32 -14.69
N ASP A 678 -30.29 -2.80 -14.57
CA ASP A 678 -29.80 -3.50 -13.38
C ASP A 678 -28.59 -2.82 -12.70
N SER A 679 -28.48 -3.00 -11.38
CA SER A 679 -27.46 -2.34 -10.54
C SER A 679 -26.03 -2.77 -10.88
N VAL A 680 -25.85 -4.01 -11.33
CA VAL A 680 -24.54 -4.57 -11.69
C VAL A 680 -23.98 -3.82 -12.90
N THR A 681 -24.80 -3.63 -13.93
CA THR A 681 -24.37 -2.90 -15.13
C THR A 681 -24.01 -1.45 -14.82
N PHE A 682 -24.83 -0.76 -14.01
CA PHE A 682 -24.52 0.62 -13.61
C PHE A 682 -23.21 0.70 -12.84
N ASN A 683 -23.00 -0.21 -11.89
CA ASN A 683 -21.79 -0.27 -11.09
C ASN A 683 -20.54 -0.53 -11.94
N LEU A 684 -20.65 -1.43 -12.94
CA LEU A 684 -19.58 -1.68 -13.91
C LEU A 684 -19.31 -0.47 -14.80
N LEU A 685 -20.35 0.22 -15.28
CA LEU A 685 -20.20 1.47 -16.04
C LEU A 685 -19.48 2.55 -15.22
N PHE A 686 -19.84 2.68 -13.94
CA PHE A 686 -19.18 3.61 -13.03
C PHE A 686 -17.72 3.23 -12.79
N LEU A 687 -17.43 1.94 -12.59
CA LEU A 687 -16.06 1.44 -12.43
C LEU A 687 -15.19 1.70 -13.67
N ILE A 688 -15.70 1.35 -14.86
CA ILE A 688 -15.02 1.63 -16.13
C ILE A 688 -14.81 3.14 -16.29
N PHE A 689 -15.79 3.97 -15.88
CA PHE A 689 -15.67 5.42 -15.94
C PHE A 689 -14.56 5.95 -15.03
N THR A 690 -14.49 5.51 -13.77
CA THR A 690 -13.45 5.96 -12.85
C THR A 690 -12.05 5.53 -13.31
N ASP A 691 -11.91 4.30 -13.81
CA ASP A 691 -10.63 3.76 -14.27
C ASP A 691 -10.14 4.49 -15.54
N ILE A 692 -11.02 4.68 -16.54
CA ILE A 692 -10.68 5.44 -17.74
C ILE A 692 -10.42 6.91 -17.40
N PHE A 693 -11.16 7.49 -16.45
CA PHE A 693 -10.91 8.85 -15.99
C PHE A 693 -9.49 9.01 -15.45
N GLY A 694 -9.05 8.11 -14.56
CA GLY A 694 -7.69 8.10 -14.01
C GLY A 694 -6.61 7.85 -15.06
N LEU A 695 -6.84 6.90 -15.98
CA LEU A 695 -5.91 6.59 -17.09
C LEU A 695 -5.70 7.81 -17.99
N VAL A 696 -6.80 8.41 -18.45
CA VAL A 696 -6.77 9.54 -19.37
C VAL A 696 -6.25 10.79 -18.67
N LEU A 697 -6.52 10.96 -17.38
CA LEU A 697 -5.93 12.02 -16.56
C LEU A 697 -4.41 11.87 -16.49
N THR A 698 -3.91 10.69 -16.12
CA THR A 698 -2.47 10.41 -16.02
C THR A 698 -1.74 10.72 -17.33
N ARG A 699 -2.33 10.30 -18.46
CA ARG A 699 -1.81 10.56 -19.80
C ARG A 699 -1.70 12.05 -20.13
N ASN A 700 -2.69 12.86 -19.72
CA ASN A 700 -2.73 14.29 -20.04
C ASN A 700 -1.97 15.16 -19.01
N PHE A 701 -1.76 14.66 -17.79
CA PHE A 701 -1.10 15.38 -16.68
C PHE A 701 0.33 14.87 -16.43
N PHE A 702 0.93 14.14 -17.38
CA PHE A 702 2.21 13.47 -17.17
C PHE A 702 3.35 14.44 -16.76
N GLU A 703 3.35 15.67 -17.27
CA GLU A 703 4.33 16.71 -16.87
C GLU A 703 4.15 17.06 -15.38
N ILE A 704 2.93 17.39 -14.96
CA ILE A 704 2.57 17.68 -13.56
C ILE A 704 2.96 16.51 -12.64
N LEU A 705 2.60 15.28 -13.00
CA LEU A 705 2.92 14.08 -12.21
C LEU A 705 4.43 13.84 -12.10
N SER A 706 5.18 14.14 -13.16
CA SER A 706 6.64 14.00 -13.15
C SER A 706 7.34 15.08 -12.30
N ALA A 707 6.69 16.22 -12.03
CA ALA A 707 7.18 17.30 -11.17
C ALA A 707 6.91 17.10 -9.66
N LYS A 708 6.56 15.87 -9.24
CA LYS A 708 6.28 15.50 -7.83
C LYS A 708 4.95 16.03 -7.28
N TYR A 709 4.01 16.37 -8.16
CA TYR A 709 2.60 16.47 -7.79
C TYR A 709 1.94 15.11 -7.94
N SER A 710 0.90 14.87 -7.15
CA SER A 710 0.01 13.72 -7.28
C SER A 710 -1.39 14.21 -7.61
N ILE A 711 -2.09 13.47 -8.47
CA ILE A 711 -3.52 13.63 -8.72
C ILE A 711 -4.12 12.24 -8.63
N ASP A 712 -4.62 11.90 -7.45
CA ASP A 712 -5.14 10.58 -7.14
C ASP A 712 -6.66 10.54 -7.33
N THR A 713 -7.15 9.48 -7.94
CA THR A 713 -8.58 9.14 -8.01
C THR A 713 -8.90 8.09 -6.96
N ASP A 714 -9.96 8.27 -6.17
CA ASP A 714 -10.39 7.19 -5.26
C ASP A 714 -10.81 5.96 -6.07
N ASP A 715 -10.33 4.82 -5.62
CA ASP A 715 -10.54 3.54 -6.26
C ASP A 715 -11.78 2.84 -5.66
N VAL A 716 -12.85 2.78 -6.46
CA VAL A 716 -14.14 2.18 -6.06
C VAL A 716 -14.23 0.73 -6.53
N ARG A 717 -13.09 0.03 -6.72
CA ARG A 717 -13.05 -1.36 -7.21
C ARG A 717 -13.85 -2.36 -6.34
N PHE A 718 -14.05 -2.07 -5.06
CA PHE A 718 -14.86 -2.91 -4.17
C PHE A 718 -16.11 -2.20 -3.67
N ILE A 719 -17.21 -2.46 -4.38
CA ILE A 719 -18.57 -2.08 -3.97
C ILE A 719 -19.02 -2.81 -2.69
N SER A 720 -18.34 -3.90 -2.34
CA SER A 720 -18.68 -4.71 -1.17
C SER A 720 -18.53 -3.98 0.16
N ASP A 721 -17.59 -3.02 0.28
CA ASP A 721 -17.12 -2.51 1.57
C ASP A 721 -17.03 -0.98 1.72
N SER A 722 -17.40 -0.18 0.71
CA SER A 722 -17.30 1.29 0.82
C SER A 722 -18.64 2.03 0.77
N ASN A 723 -18.82 2.93 1.74
CA ASN A 723 -19.85 3.97 1.78
C ASN A 723 -19.68 5.05 0.69
N LYS A 724 -18.68 4.93 -0.19
CA LYS A 724 -18.21 5.94 -1.16
C LYS A 724 -18.60 5.60 -2.61
N THR A 725 -19.57 4.71 -2.82
CA THR A 725 -19.82 4.04 -4.10
C THR A 725 -20.53 4.84 -5.20
N ASN A 726 -20.81 6.14 -4.99
CA ASN A 726 -21.45 7.01 -6.00
C ASN A 726 -20.67 8.31 -6.28
N GLN A 727 -19.42 8.43 -5.84
CA GLN A 727 -18.63 9.65 -6.01
C GLN A 727 -17.30 9.38 -6.72
N LEU A 728 -16.93 10.27 -7.64
CA LEU A 728 -15.56 10.38 -8.14
C LEU A 728 -14.83 11.36 -7.21
N THR A 729 -13.84 10.88 -6.48
CA THR A 729 -12.96 11.74 -5.67
C THR A 729 -11.67 12.01 -6.43
N LEU A 730 -11.26 13.27 -6.51
CA LEU A 730 -9.95 13.69 -6.99
C LEU A 730 -9.18 14.34 -5.84
N VAL A 731 -7.97 13.86 -5.56
CA VAL A 731 -7.07 14.42 -4.55
C VAL A 731 -5.79 14.93 -5.23
N ILE A 732 -5.61 16.24 -5.23
CA ILE A 732 -4.38 16.89 -5.72
C ILE A 732 -3.47 17.11 -4.51
N SER A 733 -2.23 16.64 -4.56
CA SER A 733 -1.24 16.90 -3.51
C SER A 733 0.13 17.24 -4.09
N GLY A 734 0.89 18.11 -3.41
CA GLY A 734 2.20 18.53 -3.88
C GLY A 734 2.59 19.90 -3.31
N PHE A 735 3.62 20.53 -3.87
CA PHE A 735 4.03 21.89 -3.55
C PHE A 735 2.91 22.90 -3.89
N SER A 736 2.80 24.00 -3.16
CA SER A 736 1.65 24.90 -3.30
C SER A 736 1.71 25.87 -4.49
N ASP A 737 2.87 26.05 -5.11
CA ASP A 737 3.16 27.05 -6.14
C ASP A 737 2.33 26.89 -7.44
N HIS A 738 2.25 25.67 -7.99
CA HIS A 738 1.56 25.41 -9.26
C HIS A 738 0.10 24.94 -9.09
N ILE A 739 -0.44 24.85 -7.88
CA ILE A 739 -1.75 24.23 -7.64
C ILE A 739 -2.93 24.97 -8.33
N GLU A 740 -2.90 26.30 -8.41
CA GLU A 740 -3.94 27.07 -9.13
C GLU A 740 -3.91 26.81 -10.65
N GLU A 741 -2.70 26.63 -11.21
CA GLU A 741 -2.49 26.30 -12.62
C GLU A 741 -2.99 24.88 -12.90
N ILE A 742 -2.59 23.91 -12.07
CA ILE A 742 -3.04 22.50 -12.15
C ILE A 742 -4.57 22.42 -12.07
N THR A 743 -5.20 23.20 -11.18
CA THR A 743 -6.68 23.24 -11.06
C THR A 743 -7.33 23.78 -12.34
N SER A 744 -6.69 24.74 -13.00
CA SER A 744 -7.17 25.31 -14.27
C SER A 744 -7.06 24.32 -15.42
N GLU A 745 -5.97 23.56 -15.48
CA GLU A 745 -5.84 22.44 -16.42
C GLU A 745 -6.88 21.35 -16.14
N LEU A 746 -7.10 21.00 -14.87
CA LEU A 746 -8.09 19.99 -14.48
C LEU A 746 -9.50 20.38 -14.90
N LYS A 747 -9.85 21.66 -14.79
CA LYS A 747 -11.12 22.18 -15.32
C LYS A 747 -11.24 21.91 -16.82
N SER A 748 -10.22 22.31 -17.60
CA SER A 748 -10.22 22.11 -19.05
C SER A 748 -10.31 20.64 -19.42
N PHE A 749 -9.61 19.79 -18.66
CA PHE A 749 -9.66 18.34 -18.81
C PHE A 749 -11.07 17.79 -18.62
N ILE A 750 -11.72 18.10 -17.49
CA ILE A 750 -13.07 17.60 -17.19
C ILE A 750 -14.09 18.07 -18.23
N GLN A 751 -14.01 19.33 -18.67
CA GLN A 751 -14.92 19.90 -19.69
C GLN A 751 -14.79 19.21 -21.05
N ASN A 752 -13.62 18.66 -21.37
CA ASN A 752 -13.34 18.01 -22.64
C ASN A 752 -13.13 16.50 -22.47
N PHE A 753 -13.54 15.91 -21.33
CA PHE A 753 -13.22 14.53 -20.97
C PHE A 753 -13.53 13.54 -22.09
N SER A 754 -14.74 13.61 -22.66
CA SER A 754 -15.20 12.72 -23.73
C SER A 754 -14.37 12.79 -25.02
N THR A 755 -13.66 13.90 -25.28
CA THR A 755 -12.78 14.03 -26.45
C THR A 755 -11.43 13.33 -26.28
N TYR A 756 -11.02 13.05 -25.04
CA TYR A 756 -9.76 12.38 -24.75
C TYR A 756 -9.89 10.85 -24.71
N ILE A 757 -11.12 10.34 -24.68
CA ILE A 757 -11.40 8.91 -24.60
C ILE A 757 -11.43 8.32 -26.01
N THR A 758 -10.70 7.22 -26.20
CA THR A 758 -10.80 6.41 -27.41
C THR A 758 -11.57 5.13 -27.14
N ASN A 759 -12.16 4.54 -28.19
CA ASN A 759 -12.67 3.17 -28.11
C ASN A 759 -11.58 2.17 -27.71
N ASN A 760 -10.31 2.53 -27.95
CA ASN A 760 -9.21 1.68 -27.53
C ASN A 760 -9.01 1.67 -26.02
N ASP A 761 -9.07 2.85 -25.38
CA ASP A 761 -8.99 2.98 -23.93
C ASP A 761 -10.14 2.19 -23.25
N PHE A 762 -11.36 2.28 -23.81
CA PHE A 762 -12.54 1.56 -23.29
C PHE A 762 -12.38 0.04 -23.32
N GLU A 763 -12.02 -0.51 -24.48
CA GLU A 763 -11.86 -1.96 -24.61
C GLU A 763 -10.66 -2.49 -23.79
N LEU A 764 -9.59 -1.69 -23.63
CA LEU A 764 -8.44 -2.07 -22.80
C LEU A 764 -8.85 -2.21 -21.32
N GLU A 765 -9.61 -1.24 -20.79
CA GLU A 765 -10.07 -1.30 -19.40
C GLU A 765 -11.09 -2.42 -19.20
N LYS A 766 -11.98 -2.64 -20.16
CA LYS A 766 -12.92 -3.77 -20.16
C LYS A 766 -12.18 -5.11 -20.14
N GLU A 767 -11.11 -5.25 -20.92
CA GLU A 767 -10.28 -6.46 -20.92
C GLU A 767 -9.56 -6.65 -19.58
N LYS A 768 -8.98 -5.59 -19.00
CA LYS A 768 -8.35 -5.61 -17.67
C LYS A 768 -9.31 -6.09 -16.57
N LEU A 769 -10.52 -5.54 -16.52
CA LEU A 769 -11.57 -5.98 -15.59
C LEU A 769 -11.98 -7.44 -15.83
N ALA A 770 -12.12 -7.85 -17.10
CA ALA A 770 -12.47 -9.22 -17.45
C ALA A 770 -11.40 -10.22 -17.00
N ILE A 771 -10.11 -9.92 -17.20
CA ILE A 771 -8.99 -10.73 -16.71
C ILE A 771 -9.04 -10.84 -15.17
N GLY A 772 -9.31 -9.73 -14.47
CA GLY A 772 -9.47 -9.73 -13.01
C GLY A 772 -10.60 -10.65 -12.55
N PHE A 773 -11.80 -10.52 -13.12
CA PHE A 773 -12.94 -11.38 -12.77
C PHE A 773 -12.68 -12.85 -13.11
N LYS A 774 -12.10 -13.15 -14.29
CA LYS A 774 -11.73 -14.51 -14.67
C LYS A 774 -10.71 -15.12 -13.71
N SER A 775 -9.73 -14.33 -13.26
CA SER A 775 -8.73 -14.76 -12.29
C SER A 775 -9.38 -15.18 -10.97
N TYR A 776 -10.34 -14.40 -10.45
CA TYR A 776 -11.11 -14.78 -9.26
C TYR A 776 -11.97 -16.04 -9.48
N ILE A 777 -12.49 -16.26 -10.68
CA ILE A 777 -13.32 -17.43 -11.01
C ILE A 777 -12.47 -18.71 -11.18
N LEU A 778 -11.33 -18.61 -11.87
CA LEU A 778 -10.49 -19.77 -12.23
C LEU A 778 -9.78 -20.38 -11.03
N ASN A 779 -9.24 -19.54 -10.15
CA ASN A 779 -8.55 -19.97 -8.95
C ASN A 779 -8.79 -18.98 -7.80
N PRO A 780 -9.97 -19.03 -7.16
CA PRO A 780 -10.27 -18.10 -6.08
C PRO A 780 -9.30 -18.26 -4.90
N THR A 781 -8.98 -17.12 -4.32
CA THR A 781 -8.38 -17.04 -2.98
C THR A 781 -9.46 -17.12 -1.92
N ILE A 782 -9.08 -17.41 -0.67
CA ILE A 782 -10.03 -17.37 0.45
C ILE A 782 -10.65 -15.98 0.59
N SER A 783 -9.87 -14.91 0.40
CA SER A 783 -10.39 -13.55 0.43
C SER A 783 -11.46 -13.30 -0.63
N SER A 784 -11.23 -13.73 -1.88
CA SER A 784 -12.24 -13.58 -2.94
C SER A 784 -13.48 -14.45 -2.68
N ASP A 785 -13.31 -15.66 -2.11
CA ASP A 785 -14.44 -16.51 -1.70
C ASP A 785 -15.27 -15.85 -0.58
N ILE A 786 -14.62 -15.20 0.41
CA ILE A 786 -15.33 -14.43 1.45
C ILE A 786 -16.12 -13.28 0.83
N VAL A 787 -15.51 -12.53 -0.11
CA VAL A 787 -16.18 -11.44 -0.82
C VAL A 787 -17.40 -11.96 -1.60
N GLU A 788 -17.23 -13.06 -2.33
CA GLU A 788 -18.32 -13.72 -3.06
C GLU A 788 -19.47 -14.14 -2.13
N MET A 789 -19.17 -14.67 -0.96
CA MET A 789 -20.18 -15.01 0.07
C MET A 789 -20.87 -13.75 0.63
N LYS A 790 -20.11 -12.70 0.95
CA LYS A 790 -20.67 -11.41 1.43
C LYS A 790 -21.61 -10.81 0.39
N ASN A 791 -21.19 -10.80 -0.88
CA ASN A 791 -21.97 -10.30 -2.00
C ASN A 791 -23.32 -11.04 -2.10
N LYS A 792 -23.34 -12.36 -1.91
CA LYS A 792 -24.60 -13.14 -1.96
C LYS A 792 -25.48 -13.00 -0.73
N LEU A 793 -24.89 -12.81 0.45
CA LEU A 793 -25.65 -12.74 1.71
C LEU A 793 -26.23 -11.35 2.01
N PHE A 794 -25.47 -10.30 1.72
CA PHE A 794 -25.79 -8.94 2.17
C PHE A 794 -26.35 -8.02 1.08
N PHE A 795 -26.40 -8.46 -0.18
CA PHE A 795 -26.92 -7.68 -1.30
C PHE A 795 -28.23 -8.28 -1.84
N ASN A 796 -29.16 -7.42 -2.24
CA ASN A 796 -30.50 -7.84 -2.70
C ASN A 796 -30.51 -8.40 -4.13
N GLN A 797 -29.36 -8.39 -4.82
CA GLN A 797 -29.17 -8.92 -6.17
C GLN A 797 -27.94 -9.82 -6.23
N ASP A 798 -27.90 -10.70 -7.24
CA ASP A 798 -26.71 -11.48 -7.54
C ASP A 798 -25.60 -10.57 -8.07
N TYR A 799 -24.61 -10.31 -7.23
CA TYR A 799 -23.41 -9.53 -7.54
C TYR A 799 -22.16 -10.44 -7.66
N SER A 800 -22.34 -11.71 -8.02
CA SER A 800 -21.22 -12.66 -8.21
C SER A 800 -20.23 -12.22 -9.30
N PHE A 801 -18.98 -12.69 -9.21
CA PHE A 801 -17.99 -12.44 -10.25
C PHE A 801 -18.42 -12.95 -11.64
N GLU A 802 -19.14 -14.07 -11.72
CA GLU A 802 -19.68 -14.59 -12.98
C GLU A 802 -20.74 -13.65 -13.58
N THR A 803 -21.64 -13.11 -12.75
CA THR A 803 -22.65 -12.15 -13.19
C THR A 803 -22.01 -10.82 -13.62
N GLN A 804 -21.01 -10.34 -12.87
CA GLN A 804 -20.22 -9.16 -13.25
C GLN A 804 -19.50 -9.36 -14.60
N LEU A 805 -18.82 -10.49 -14.81
CA LEU A 805 -18.14 -10.80 -16.06
C LEU A 805 -19.12 -10.87 -17.24
N SER A 806 -20.25 -11.55 -17.07
CA SER A 806 -21.28 -11.65 -18.12
C SER A 806 -21.88 -10.28 -18.48
N ARG A 807 -22.11 -9.42 -17.49
CA ARG A 807 -22.60 -8.05 -17.73
C ARG A 807 -21.55 -7.18 -18.38
N LEU A 808 -20.29 -7.26 -17.93
CA LEU A 808 -19.17 -6.53 -18.50
C LEU A 808 -19.06 -6.76 -20.01
N GLU A 809 -19.17 -8.00 -20.46
CA GLU A 809 -19.14 -8.37 -21.88
C GLU A 809 -20.22 -7.66 -22.72
N SER A 810 -21.39 -7.37 -22.13
CA SER A 810 -22.52 -6.72 -22.82
C SER A 810 -22.41 -5.19 -22.95
N ILE A 811 -21.61 -4.54 -22.10
CA ILE A 811 -21.43 -3.09 -22.13
C ILE A 811 -20.66 -2.69 -23.39
N ASN A 812 -21.13 -1.67 -24.09
CA ASN A 812 -20.51 -1.14 -25.30
C ASN A 812 -20.07 0.33 -25.12
N PHE A 813 -19.20 0.78 -26.02
CA PHE A 813 -18.61 2.12 -25.95
C PHE A 813 -19.65 3.26 -26.03
N GLU A 814 -20.73 3.11 -26.80
CA GLU A 814 -21.76 4.15 -26.93
C GLU A 814 -22.52 4.34 -25.62
N GLU A 815 -22.90 3.24 -24.96
CA GLU A 815 -23.52 3.26 -23.63
C GLU A 815 -22.60 3.89 -22.59
N PHE A 816 -21.32 3.54 -22.61
CA PHE A 816 -20.29 4.12 -21.74
C PHE A 816 -20.14 5.64 -21.92
N ILE A 817 -20.09 6.13 -23.15
CA ILE A 817 -19.98 7.58 -23.41
C ILE A 817 -21.23 8.31 -22.91
N LYS A 818 -22.43 7.78 -23.18
CA LYS A 818 -23.69 8.36 -22.66
C LYS A 818 -23.70 8.40 -21.13
N PHE A 819 -23.22 7.33 -20.48
CA PHE A 819 -23.10 7.27 -19.03
C PHE A 819 -22.12 8.33 -18.50
N SER A 820 -20.95 8.45 -19.11
CA SER A 820 -19.91 9.41 -18.73
C SER A 820 -20.42 10.86 -18.83
N GLU A 821 -21.08 11.20 -19.94
CA GLU A 821 -21.71 12.51 -20.13
C GLU A 821 -22.84 12.75 -19.12
N PHE A 822 -23.68 11.74 -18.89
CA PHE A 822 -24.76 11.83 -17.91
C PHE A 822 -24.23 12.07 -16.50
N TYR A 823 -23.18 11.35 -16.08
CA TYR A 823 -22.54 11.52 -14.79
C TYR A 823 -21.93 12.91 -14.63
N LEU A 824 -21.12 13.35 -15.61
CA LEU A 824 -20.45 14.65 -15.59
C LEU A 824 -21.41 15.84 -15.73
N ASN A 825 -22.64 15.63 -16.18
CA ASN A 825 -23.69 16.66 -16.18
C ASN A 825 -24.56 16.64 -14.91
N ASN A 826 -24.51 15.57 -14.10
CA ASN A 826 -25.38 15.38 -12.95
C ASN A 826 -24.55 15.03 -11.70
N TYR A 827 -23.80 15.98 -11.16
CA TYR A 827 -23.09 15.80 -9.88
C TYR A 827 -23.33 16.98 -8.93
N LYS A 828 -23.12 16.72 -7.64
CA LYS A 828 -22.93 17.75 -6.60
C LYS A 828 -21.46 17.80 -6.24
N LEU A 829 -20.92 19.00 -6.12
CA LEU A 829 -19.52 19.18 -5.75
C LEU A 829 -19.39 19.43 -4.25
N GLU A 830 -18.44 18.74 -3.65
CA GLU A 830 -17.94 18.93 -2.29
C GLU A 830 -16.41 19.00 -2.35
N GLY A 831 -15.77 19.71 -1.44
CA GLY A 831 -14.32 19.75 -1.43
C GLY A 831 -13.69 20.13 -0.11
N PHE A 832 -12.42 19.81 0.02
CA PHE A 832 -11.63 20.08 1.21
C PHE A 832 -10.23 20.55 0.81
N ILE A 833 -9.79 21.66 1.39
CA ILE A 833 -8.48 22.26 1.13
C ILE A 833 -7.71 22.32 2.45
N VAL A 834 -6.50 21.77 2.46
CA VAL A 834 -5.58 21.81 3.60
C VAL A 834 -4.15 22.08 3.15
N GLY A 835 -3.40 22.87 3.91
CA GLY A 835 -1.98 23.14 3.66
C GLY A 835 -1.64 24.60 3.43
N ASN A 836 -0.54 24.84 2.72
CA ASN A 836 0.05 26.15 2.44
C ASN A 836 -0.65 26.90 1.30
N LEU A 837 -1.98 27.03 1.38
CA LEU A 837 -2.79 27.87 0.50
C LEU A 837 -3.56 28.87 1.35
N ASN A 838 -3.54 30.15 0.96
CA ASN A 838 -4.36 31.15 1.65
C ASN A 838 -5.82 31.10 1.17
N PRO A 839 -6.75 31.75 1.89
CA PRO A 839 -8.17 31.73 1.52
C PRO A 839 -8.47 32.29 0.12
N LEU A 840 -7.69 33.26 -0.38
CA LEU A 840 -7.89 33.80 -1.74
C LEU A 840 -7.63 32.72 -2.78
N GLN A 841 -6.50 32.02 -2.66
CA GLN A 841 -6.13 30.92 -3.55
C GLN A 841 -7.19 29.82 -3.48
N SER A 842 -7.64 29.45 -2.28
CA SER A 842 -8.72 28.47 -2.10
C SER A 842 -10.02 28.88 -2.82
N ILE A 843 -10.39 30.15 -2.74
CA ILE A 843 -11.59 30.68 -3.42
C ILE A 843 -11.41 30.68 -4.93
N ASN A 844 -10.23 31.03 -5.45
CA ASN A 844 -9.91 30.99 -6.88
C ASN A 844 -10.01 29.56 -7.42
N ILE A 845 -9.37 28.61 -6.75
CA ILE A 845 -9.41 27.17 -7.06
C ILE A 845 -10.87 26.68 -7.15
N ILE A 846 -11.67 26.99 -6.13
CA ILE A 846 -13.08 26.58 -6.09
C ILE A 846 -13.86 27.27 -7.19
N ASN A 847 -13.62 28.56 -7.46
CA ASN A 847 -14.27 29.28 -8.54
C ASN A 847 -13.94 28.68 -9.92
N THR A 848 -12.70 28.27 -10.13
CA THR A 848 -12.27 27.60 -11.35
C THR A 848 -13.04 26.31 -11.55
N ILE A 849 -13.01 25.38 -10.60
CA ILE A 849 -13.64 24.05 -10.77
C ILE A 849 -15.17 24.12 -10.84
N SER A 850 -15.80 24.99 -10.04
CA SER A 850 -17.26 25.12 -9.98
C SER A 850 -17.89 25.77 -11.22
N THR A 851 -17.09 26.43 -12.06
CA THR A 851 -17.62 26.95 -13.34
C THR A 851 -17.98 25.83 -14.32
N ILE A 852 -17.50 24.60 -14.10
CA ILE A 852 -17.88 23.42 -14.88
C ILE A 852 -19.41 23.23 -14.88
N SER A 853 -20.06 23.35 -13.72
CA SER A 853 -21.51 23.17 -13.57
C SER A 853 -22.35 24.38 -14.02
N SER A 854 -21.75 25.55 -14.25
CA SER A 854 -22.46 26.80 -14.59
C SER A 854 -22.80 26.96 -16.08
N LEU A 855 -22.41 26.01 -16.93
CA LEU A 855 -22.72 26.02 -18.36
C LEU A 855 -24.16 25.60 -18.70
N GLU A 856 -25.01 25.28 -17.71
CA GLU A 856 -26.40 24.84 -17.94
C GLU A 856 -27.51 25.91 -17.78
N ASN A 857 -27.21 27.19 -17.49
CA ASN A 857 -28.26 28.24 -17.47
C ASN A 857 -28.13 29.33 -18.55
N GLY A 858 -27.24 29.15 -19.52
CA GLY A 858 -27.10 30.07 -20.66
C GLY A 858 -26.93 29.31 -21.96
N ASN A 859 -27.93 29.42 -22.84
CA ASN A 859 -27.94 28.95 -24.23
C ASN A 859 -26.54 28.76 -24.84
N SER A 860 -26.07 27.52 -24.93
CA SER A 860 -24.98 27.13 -25.83
C SER A 860 -25.31 25.81 -26.55
N SER A 861 -26.52 25.77 -27.11
CA SER A 861 -26.97 24.75 -28.07
C SER A 861 -26.35 24.95 -29.46
N THR A 862 -25.04 25.13 -29.59
CA THR A 862 -24.41 25.33 -30.91
C THR A 862 -23.13 24.54 -31.18
N ASN A 863 -22.36 24.10 -30.18
CA ASN A 863 -21.13 23.35 -30.45
C ASN A 863 -21.23 21.82 -30.24
N SER A 864 -22.09 21.31 -29.34
CA SER A 864 -22.32 19.85 -29.24
C SER A 864 -23.25 19.32 -30.35
N ILE A 865 -24.10 20.19 -30.90
CA ILE A 865 -25.04 19.86 -31.97
C ILE A 865 -24.31 19.56 -33.29
N HIS A 866 -23.14 20.17 -33.56
CA HIS A 866 -22.41 19.88 -34.80
C HIS A 866 -21.77 18.48 -34.83
N ASN A 867 -21.38 17.93 -33.66
CA ASN A 867 -20.87 16.56 -33.56
C ASN A 867 -22.02 15.53 -33.52
N LEU A 868 -23.13 15.84 -32.83
CA LEU A 868 -24.33 14.98 -32.81
C LEU A 868 -25.04 14.89 -34.17
N LEU A 869 -25.00 15.95 -34.99
CA LEU A 869 -25.66 15.99 -36.31
C LEU A 869 -24.94 15.17 -37.39
N SER A 870 -23.72 14.70 -37.15
CA SER A 870 -23.04 13.77 -38.06
C SER A 870 -23.45 12.30 -37.87
N ILE A 871 -24.07 11.97 -36.74
CA ILE A 871 -24.37 10.58 -36.34
C ILE A 871 -25.89 10.30 -36.34
N LEU A 872 -26.75 11.31 -36.38
CA LEU A 872 -28.20 11.15 -36.20
C LEU A 872 -29.05 11.58 -37.41
N SER A 873 -28.73 11.08 -38.60
CA SER A 873 -29.70 11.03 -39.70
C SER A 873 -30.37 9.65 -39.74
N ILE A 874 -31.55 9.54 -39.10
CA ILE A 874 -32.77 8.79 -39.52
C ILE A 874 -33.67 8.54 -38.29
N GLY A 875 -34.92 9.02 -38.34
CA GLY A 875 -36.06 8.37 -37.67
C GLY A 875 -36.67 9.04 -36.45
N VAL A 876 -37.59 9.97 -36.69
CA VAL A 876 -38.41 10.75 -35.73
C VAL A 876 -39.61 9.94 -35.18
N ASN A 877 -39.94 10.05 -33.88
CA ASN A 877 -41.16 10.78 -33.43
C ASN A 877 -41.28 10.98 -31.90
N LYS A 878 -41.36 12.27 -31.52
CA LYS A 878 -41.64 12.82 -30.19
C LYS A 878 -43.06 13.38 -30.20
N SER A 879 -43.93 12.95 -29.27
CA SER A 879 -45.12 13.75 -28.91
C SER A 879 -45.90 13.18 -27.70
N VAL A 880 -45.25 13.03 -26.54
CA VAL A 880 -45.94 12.95 -25.23
C VAL A 880 -45.13 13.64 -24.11
N LYS A 881 -43.79 13.67 -24.19
CA LYS A 881 -42.86 14.25 -23.18
C LYS A 881 -43.07 15.76 -22.91
N LEU A 882 -43.64 16.53 -23.85
CA LEU A 882 -43.83 17.99 -23.70
C LEU A 882 -44.99 18.37 -22.76
N LEU A 883 -45.97 17.47 -22.55
CA LEU A 883 -47.12 17.75 -21.68
C LEU A 883 -46.86 17.42 -20.20
N ARG A 884 -45.85 16.60 -19.88
CA ARG A 884 -45.45 16.30 -18.49
C ARG A 884 -44.57 17.37 -17.85
N LEU A 885 -43.78 18.09 -18.67
CA LEU A 885 -42.88 19.15 -18.19
C LEU A 885 -43.63 20.37 -17.62
N LEU A 886 -44.87 20.61 -18.05
CA LEU A 886 -45.69 21.71 -17.53
C LEU A 886 -46.32 21.41 -16.15
N TYR A 887 -46.31 20.16 -15.68
CA TYR A 887 -46.96 19.78 -14.42
C TYR A 887 -45.99 19.72 -13.23
N SER A 888 -44.69 19.50 -13.45
CA SER A 888 -43.68 19.42 -12.36
C SER A 888 -43.29 20.79 -11.78
N SER A 889 -43.50 21.87 -12.53
CA SER A 889 -43.06 23.22 -12.17
C SER A 889 -43.96 23.92 -11.14
N ILE A 890 -45.03 23.26 -10.68
CA ILE A 890 -46.05 23.88 -9.80
C ILE A 890 -46.03 23.30 -8.38
N THR A 891 -45.34 22.18 -8.11
CA THR A 891 -45.36 21.53 -6.79
C THR A 891 -44.09 21.70 -5.95
N GLY A 892 -43.11 22.51 -6.38
CA GLY A 892 -41.84 22.74 -5.67
C GLY A 892 -41.80 23.98 -4.76
N LEU A 893 -42.94 24.55 -4.37
CA LEU A 893 -43.00 25.89 -3.74
C LEU A 893 -43.48 25.92 -2.28
N PHE A 894 -43.46 24.80 -1.56
CA PHE A 894 -43.73 24.80 -0.11
C PHE A 894 -42.99 23.67 0.61
N VAL A 895 -41.73 23.90 1.02
CA VAL A 895 -41.20 23.55 2.35
C VAL A 895 -40.02 24.48 2.64
N SER A 896 -40.32 25.59 3.31
CA SER A 896 -39.34 26.40 4.04
C SER A 896 -39.91 26.59 5.44
N MET A 897 -39.33 25.98 6.46
CA MET A 897 -39.57 26.39 7.84
C MET A 897 -38.26 26.30 8.63
N ASP A 898 -37.85 27.49 9.08
CA ASP A 898 -37.00 27.75 10.23
C ASP A 898 -37.27 26.76 11.38
N LEU A 899 -36.20 26.23 11.98
CA LEU A 899 -36.18 25.94 13.40
C LEU A 899 -34.85 26.40 13.99
N LYS A 900 -34.98 27.25 15.02
CA LYS A 900 -33.90 27.83 15.82
C LYS A 900 -33.45 26.84 16.89
N ASP A 901 -32.15 26.88 17.19
CA ASP A 901 -31.53 26.27 18.36
C ASP A 901 -32.07 26.87 19.66
N GLU A 902 -32.51 26.00 20.58
CA GLU A 902 -32.48 26.19 22.04
C GLU A 902 -32.79 24.83 22.69
N ASP A 903 -31.75 24.06 23.06
CA ASP A 903 -31.71 23.16 24.24
C ASP A 903 -30.36 22.42 24.32
N TYR A 904 -29.37 23.11 24.89
CA TYR A 904 -28.14 22.48 25.38
C TYR A 904 -28.45 21.85 26.75
N LEU A 905 -28.62 20.52 26.83
CA LEU A 905 -28.30 19.65 28.00
C LEU A 905 -28.75 18.16 27.90
N ASN A 906 -28.96 17.60 26.71
CA ASN A 906 -29.02 16.14 26.53
C ASN A 906 -28.03 15.75 25.43
N VAL A 907 -26.92 15.10 25.81
CA VAL A 907 -25.94 14.56 24.87
C VAL A 907 -26.65 13.50 24.03
N GLN A 908 -27.02 13.86 22.79
CA GLN A 908 -27.65 12.93 21.84
C GLN A 908 -26.65 11.83 21.48
N GLU A 909 -27.13 10.58 21.46
CA GLU A 909 -26.48 9.40 20.87
C GLU A 909 -26.29 9.50 19.34
N HIS A 910 -26.26 10.71 18.77
CA HIS A 910 -26.42 10.97 17.34
C HIS A 910 -25.26 11.81 16.78
N LEU A 911 -24.04 11.30 16.90
CA LEU A 911 -22.87 11.85 16.18
C LEU A 911 -22.58 11.13 14.86
N ARG A 912 -23.41 10.14 14.48
CA ARG A 912 -23.44 9.45 13.18
C ARG A 912 -24.91 9.27 12.76
N PRO A 913 -25.24 9.22 11.45
CA PRO A 913 -26.60 9.43 10.97
C PRO A 913 -27.62 8.46 11.58
N SER A 914 -28.85 8.96 11.70
CA SER A 914 -30.05 8.19 12.01
C SER A 914 -30.17 6.93 11.13
N PRO A 915 -30.87 5.87 11.60
CA PRO A 915 -31.12 4.69 10.79
C PRO A 915 -31.65 5.07 9.39
N PRO A 916 -31.16 4.42 8.32
CA PRO A 916 -31.57 4.75 6.96
C PRO A 916 -33.10 4.63 6.80
N LEU A 917 -33.71 5.70 6.31
CA LEU A 917 -35.15 5.73 6.02
C LEU A 917 -35.42 4.81 4.81
N PRO A 918 -36.54 4.05 4.80
CA PRO A 918 -36.93 3.25 3.65
C PRO A 918 -37.30 4.17 2.48
N ILE A 919 -36.55 4.07 1.37
CA ILE A 919 -36.77 4.84 0.14
C ILE A 919 -37.53 3.97 -0.88
N SER A 920 -38.24 4.64 -1.81
CA SER A 920 -38.96 4.13 -2.99
C SER A 920 -38.56 2.73 -3.49
N ASN A 921 -39.57 1.91 -3.80
CA ASN A 921 -39.44 0.61 -4.46
C ASN A 921 -38.67 0.63 -5.80
N SER A 922 -38.45 1.81 -6.40
CA SER A 922 -37.74 1.97 -7.68
C SER A 922 -36.23 1.75 -7.62
N ILE A 923 -35.63 1.63 -6.43
CA ILE A 923 -34.17 1.43 -6.22
C ILE A 923 -33.92 0.16 -5.37
N LYS A 924 -34.86 -0.78 -5.35
CA LYS A 924 -34.80 -2.01 -4.54
C LYS A 924 -33.52 -2.83 -4.79
N ASP A 925 -33.00 -2.73 -6.01
CA ASP A 925 -31.84 -3.45 -6.51
C ASP A 925 -30.51 -2.98 -5.91
N PHE A 926 -30.46 -1.78 -5.31
CA PHE A 926 -29.26 -1.23 -4.65
C PHE A 926 -29.32 -1.36 -3.12
N GLN A 927 -30.19 -2.25 -2.60
CA GLN A 927 -30.38 -2.40 -1.17
C GLN A 927 -29.41 -3.41 -0.54
N LYS A 928 -28.82 -3.04 0.61
CA LYS A 928 -28.09 -3.92 1.51
C LYS A 928 -28.95 -4.32 2.70
N LEU A 929 -28.67 -5.49 3.28
CA LEU A 929 -29.31 -5.99 4.50
C LEU A 929 -28.88 -5.14 5.72
N ASP A 930 -29.80 -4.79 6.63
CA ASP A 930 -29.45 -4.35 8.00
C ASP A 930 -29.30 -5.59 8.91
N PRO A 931 -28.08 -5.99 9.32
CA PRO A 931 -27.87 -7.17 10.17
C PRO A 931 -28.59 -7.11 11.51
N LEU A 932 -28.86 -5.91 12.04
CA LEU A 932 -29.53 -5.70 13.32
C LEU A 932 -31.05 -5.72 13.19
N SER A 933 -31.59 -5.85 11.98
CA SER A 933 -33.03 -6.07 11.75
C SER A 933 -33.46 -7.52 11.98
N LEU A 934 -32.51 -8.46 11.98
CA LEU A 934 -32.75 -9.84 12.37
C LEU A 934 -33.12 -9.94 13.86
N LYS A 935 -33.84 -11.01 14.22
CA LYS A 935 -34.16 -11.31 15.62
C LYS A 935 -32.88 -11.37 16.44
N LYS A 936 -32.80 -10.65 17.56
CA LYS A 936 -31.63 -10.65 18.45
C LYS A 936 -31.19 -12.08 18.79
N GLY A 937 -29.88 -12.33 18.74
CA GLY A 937 -29.30 -13.65 18.95
C GLY A 937 -29.42 -14.59 17.74
N SER A 938 -29.73 -14.08 16.55
CA SER A 938 -29.76 -14.90 15.32
C SER A 938 -28.36 -15.45 15.03
N LYS A 939 -28.29 -16.73 14.67
CA LYS A 939 -27.04 -17.43 14.31
C LYS A 939 -27.18 -17.96 12.89
N ILE A 940 -26.45 -17.36 11.96
CA ILE A 940 -26.50 -17.63 10.52
C ILE A 940 -25.20 -18.31 10.14
N TYR A 941 -25.31 -19.46 9.49
CA TYR A 941 -24.17 -20.22 8.97
C TYR A 941 -24.26 -20.27 7.45
N SER A 942 -23.19 -19.92 6.76
CA SER A 942 -23.10 -20.10 5.32
C SER A 942 -21.87 -20.92 4.98
N TYR A 943 -22.08 -21.94 4.15
CA TYR A 943 -21.04 -22.84 3.67
C TYR A 943 -20.77 -22.58 2.20
N TYR A 944 -19.50 -22.48 1.85
CA TYR A 944 -19.02 -22.34 0.49
C TYR A 944 -17.92 -23.38 0.21
N LEU A 945 -18.11 -24.16 -0.85
CA LEU A 945 -17.07 -25.04 -1.36
C LEU A 945 -16.24 -24.24 -2.35
N SER A 946 -14.97 -23.98 -2.01
CA SER A 946 -14.07 -23.21 -2.86
C SER A 946 -13.88 -23.89 -4.21
N LYS A 947 -13.80 -23.10 -5.28
CA LYS A 947 -13.45 -23.59 -6.62
C LYS A 947 -11.93 -23.67 -6.83
N SER A 948 -11.11 -23.30 -5.84
CA SER A 948 -9.66 -23.34 -5.97
C SER A 948 -9.17 -24.75 -6.25
N LYS A 949 -8.37 -24.89 -7.31
CA LYS A 949 -7.78 -26.16 -7.74
C LYS A 949 -6.43 -26.46 -7.06
N ILE A 950 -5.91 -25.54 -6.26
CA ILE A 950 -4.51 -25.54 -5.83
C ILE A 950 -4.37 -25.23 -4.34
N SER A 951 -5.23 -24.35 -3.81
CA SER A 951 -5.30 -24.10 -2.37
C SER A 951 -5.89 -25.31 -1.65
N VAL A 952 -5.19 -25.83 -0.64
CA VAL A 952 -5.72 -26.84 0.30
C VAL A 952 -6.31 -26.19 1.55
N ASN A 953 -6.54 -24.87 1.52
CA ASN A 953 -6.92 -24.14 2.72
C ASN A 953 -8.44 -24.18 2.96
N SER A 954 -8.80 -24.35 4.23
CA SER A 954 -10.14 -24.10 4.77
C SER A 954 -10.13 -22.85 5.65
N ALA A 955 -11.25 -22.15 5.73
CA ALA A 955 -11.36 -20.94 6.51
C ALA A 955 -12.72 -20.80 7.23
N ILE A 956 -12.68 -20.15 8.39
CA ILE A 956 -13.85 -19.70 9.13
C ILE A 956 -13.71 -18.20 9.39
N SER A 957 -14.76 -17.44 9.09
CA SER A 957 -14.94 -16.06 9.53
C SER A 957 -16.22 -15.97 10.35
N LEU A 958 -16.09 -15.74 11.66
CA LEU A 958 -17.20 -15.47 12.56
C LEU A 958 -17.33 -13.96 12.76
N LYS A 959 -18.37 -13.40 12.16
CA LYS A 959 -18.76 -12.00 12.24
C LYS A 959 -19.81 -11.81 13.33
N VAL A 960 -19.51 -10.98 14.32
CA VAL A 960 -20.36 -10.70 15.48
C VAL A 960 -20.94 -9.30 15.34
N ALA A 961 -22.21 -9.19 14.96
CA ALA A 961 -22.91 -7.91 14.87
C ALA A 961 -23.41 -7.49 16.26
N ILE A 962 -22.74 -6.51 16.87
CA ILE A 962 -22.98 -6.07 18.25
C ILE A 962 -24.07 -4.99 18.30
N GLY A 963 -23.92 -3.95 17.48
CA GLY A 963 -24.84 -2.82 17.48
C GLY A 963 -24.44 -1.74 16.48
N TYR A 964 -25.23 -0.68 16.38
CA TYR A 964 -24.89 0.44 15.49
C TYR A 964 -23.58 1.08 15.93
N ASN A 965 -22.77 1.49 14.96
CA ASN A 965 -21.45 2.08 15.11
C ASN A 965 -21.56 3.53 15.61
N TYR A 966 -22.09 3.69 16.82
CA TYR A 966 -22.07 4.92 17.61
C TYR A 966 -20.83 4.94 18.49
N MET A 967 -20.42 6.15 18.91
CA MET A 967 -19.25 6.39 19.77
C MET A 967 -19.11 5.36 20.90
N LYS A 968 -20.19 5.11 21.65
CA LYS A 968 -20.21 4.11 22.73
C LYS A 968 -19.80 2.70 22.26
N ASN A 969 -20.47 2.17 21.23
CA ASN A 969 -20.19 0.79 20.76
C ASN A 969 -18.81 0.70 20.11
N TYR A 970 -18.38 1.74 19.40
CA TYR A 970 -17.04 1.79 18.83
C TYR A 970 -15.97 1.71 19.92
N ILE A 971 -16.04 2.56 20.95
CA ILE A 971 -15.07 2.60 22.05
C ILE A 971 -15.06 1.26 22.80
N LEU A 972 -16.23 0.78 23.21
CA LEU A 972 -16.35 -0.47 23.96
C LEU A 972 -15.85 -1.67 23.16
N THR A 973 -16.13 -1.74 21.85
CA THR A 973 -15.68 -2.83 20.99
C THR A 973 -14.17 -2.77 20.76
N ASN A 974 -13.58 -1.60 20.53
CA ASN A 974 -12.12 -1.48 20.35
C ASN A 974 -11.36 -1.82 21.64
N ILE A 975 -11.84 -1.38 22.81
CA ILE A 975 -11.27 -1.80 24.10
C ILE A 975 -11.37 -3.32 24.27
N LEU A 976 -12.51 -3.93 23.90
CA LEU A 976 -12.66 -5.38 23.95
C LEU A 976 -11.69 -6.10 22.99
N ILE A 977 -11.48 -5.59 21.77
CA ILE A 977 -10.54 -6.15 20.79
C ILE A 977 -9.11 -6.16 21.32
N LEU A 978 -8.67 -5.09 22.00
CA LEU A 978 -7.35 -5.03 22.64
C LEU A 978 -7.16 -6.13 23.70
N ILE A 979 -8.24 -6.58 24.34
CA ILE A 979 -8.21 -7.67 25.33
C ILE A 979 -8.21 -9.05 24.63
N ILE A 980 -9.09 -9.26 23.65
CA ILE A 980 -9.35 -10.62 23.13
C ILE A 980 -8.50 -11.01 21.93
N SER A 981 -7.88 -10.06 21.21
CA SER A 981 -7.19 -10.35 19.95
C SER A 981 -5.96 -11.23 20.15
N GLU A 982 -5.11 -10.88 21.11
CA GLU A 982 -3.92 -11.66 21.47
C GLU A 982 -4.27 -13.01 22.11
N GLU A 983 -5.34 -13.04 22.89
CA GLU A 983 -5.85 -14.25 23.54
C GLU A 983 -6.41 -15.24 22.51
N PHE A 984 -7.17 -14.73 21.53
CA PHE A 984 -7.65 -15.53 20.40
C PHE A 984 -6.49 -16.06 19.56
N PHE A 985 -5.48 -15.20 19.28
CA PHE A 985 -4.27 -15.62 18.57
C PHE A 985 -3.53 -16.72 19.34
N THR A 986 -3.29 -16.52 20.63
CA THR A 986 -2.58 -17.48 21.48
C THR A 986 -3.32 -18.81 21.56
N GLU A 987 -4.61 -18.82 21.85
CA GLU A 987 -5.38 -20.05 21.99
C GLU A 987 -5.47 -20.82 20.65
N ILE A 988 -5.83 -20.12 19.57
CA ILE A 988 -6.11 -20.77 18.28
C ILE A 988 -4.84 -21.10 17.50
N ARG A 989 -3.84 -20.20 17.46
CA ARG A 989 -2.58 -20.39 16.73
C ARG A 989 -1.51 -21.05 17.59
N THR A 990 -1.17 -20.48 18.73
CA THR A 990 0.00 -20.93 19.53
C THR A 990 -0.29 -22.22 20.29
N GLU A 991 -1.46 -22.34 20.92
CA GLU A 991 -1.80 -23.50 21.76
C GLU A 991 -2.41 -24.65 20.94
N LYS A 992 -3.51 -24.38 20.22
CA LYS A 992 -4.28 -25.39 19.48
C LYS A 992 -3.76 -25.65 18.05
N GLN A 993 -2.93 -24.76 17.50
CA GLN A 993 -2.33 -24.89 16.15
C GLN A 993 -3.35 -25.15 15.04
N LEU A 994 -4.45 -24.39 15.05
CA LEU A 994 -5.58 -24.63 14.15
C LEU A 994 -5.45 -23.91 12.82
N GLY A 995 -4.77 -22.78 12.80
CA GLY A 995 -4.60 -21.97 11.61
C GLY A 995 -3.34 -21.12 11.66
N TYR A 996 -2.91 -20.66 10.50
CA TYR A 996 -1.73 -19.81 10.34
C TYR A 996 -2.09 -18.35 10.08
N ILE A 997 -3.28 -18.09 9.55
CA ILE A 997 -3.90 -16.77 9.64
C ILE A 997 -4.95 -16.90 10.72
N VAL A 998 -4.71 -16.21 11.84
CA VAL A 998 -5.60 -16.16 12.99
C VAL A 998 -5.64 -14.70 13.42
N GLY A 999 -6.84 -14.15 13.58
CA GLY A 999 -7.00 -12.79 14.07
C GLY A 999 -8.39 -12.56 14.63
N ALA A 1000 -8.46 -11.58 15.53
CA ALA A 1000 -9.71 -10.95 15.90
C ALA A 1000 -9.55 -9.44 15.68
N SER A 1001 -10.46 -8.84 14.92
CA SER A 1001 -10.40 -7.41 14.61
C SER A 1001 -11.77 -6.76 14.71
N TYR A 1002 -11.77 -5.44 14.91
CA TYR A 1002 -12.95 -4.62 14.67
C TYR A 1002 -13.37 -4.76 13.19
N GLU A 1003 -14.66 -4.88 12.92
CA GLU A 1003 -15.21 -4.85 11.56
C GLU A 1003 -16.55 -4.09 11.53
N ASP A 1004 -16.73 -3.24 10.53
CA ASP A 1004 -18.06 -2.74 10.15
C ASP A 1004 -18.74 -3.81 9.28
N ILE A 1005 -19.59 -4.64 9.89
CA ILE A 1005 -20.09 -5.91 9.31
C ILE A 1005 -20.84 -5.69 8.00
N VAL A 1006 -21.78 -4.74 8.01
CA VAL A 1006 -22.52 -4.20 6.86
C VAL A 1006 -22.79 -2.75 7.26
N ASP A 1007 -22.18 -1.81 6.55
CA ASP A 1007 -22.10 -0.36 6.81
C ASP A 1007 -22.84 0.14 8.08
N HIS A 1008 -22.10 0.73 9.04
CA HIS A 1008 -22.61 1.26 10.31
C HIS A 1008 -23.01 0.23 11.37
N VAL A 1009 -22.84 -1.07 11.16
CA VAL A 1009 -22.96 -2.07 12.22
C VAL A 1009 -21.57 -2.42 12.76
N SER A 1010 -21.29 -1.96 13.98
CA SER A 1010 -20.07 -2.29 14.71
C SER A 1010 -20.08 -3.76 15.13
N GLY A 1011 -18.95 -4.42 14.92
CA GLY A 1011 -18.79 -5.81 15.25
C GLY A 1011 -17.35 -6.27 15.36
N ILE A 1012 -17.22 -7.57 15.58
CA ILE A 1012 -15.94 -8.27 15.70
C ILE A 1012 -15.88 -9.33 14.61
N ASN A 1013 -14.75 -9.44 13.94
CA ASN A 1013 -14.45 -10.52 13.02
C ASN A 1013 -13.39 -11.44 13.63
N PHE A 1014 -13.74 -12.70 13.86
CA PHE A 1014 -12.76 -13.75 14.14
C PHE A 1014 -12.47 -14.50 12.86
N ASN A 1015 -11.23 -14.45 12.37
CA ASN A 1015 -10.83 -15.13 11.15
C ASN A 1015 -9.78 -16.22 11.45
N VAL A 1016 -10.00 -17.40 10.90
CA VAL A 1016 -9.07 -18.54 10.99
C VAL A 1016 -8.92 -19.16 9.62
N VAL A 1017 -7.69 -19.28 9.12
CA VAL A 1017 -7.34 -20.02 7.90
C VAL A 1017 -6.39 -21.14 8.25
N SER A 1018 -6.70 -22.34 7.76
CA SER A 1018 -5.93 -23.56 7.99
C SER A 1018 -5.64 -24.29 6.70
N SER A 1019 -4.45 -24.88 6.59
CA SER A 1019 -4.04 -25.73 5.47
C SER A 1019 -4.36 -27.21 5.69
N ASN A 1020 -4.70 -27.61 6.94
CA ASN A 1020 -4.79 -29.01 7.35
C ASN A 1020 -5.97 -29.35 8.27
N LYS A 1021 -6.76 -28.35 8.70
CA LYS A 1021 -7.98 -28.57 9.48
C LYS A 1021 -9.20 -28.28 8.63
N ASN A 1022 -10.22 -29.13 8.76
CA ASN A 1022 -11.51 -28.93 8.10
C ASN A 1022 -12.38 -27.88 8.83
N ILE A 1023 -13.40 -27.40 8.12
CA ILE A 1023 -14.31 -26.37 8.63
C ILE A 1023 -15.06 -26.76 9.92
N GLU A 1024 -15.37 -28.05 10.14
CA GLU A 1024 -16.04 -28.49 11.36
C GLU A 1024 -15.15 -28.28 12.58
N THR A 1025 -13.89 -28.71 12.48
CA THR A 1025 -12.89 -28.51 13.53
C THR A 1025 -12.68 -27.04 13.82
N LEU A 1026 -12.52 -26.22 12.78
CA LEU A 1026 -12.32 -24.78 12.92
C LEU A 1026 -13.53 -24.10 13.55
N ALA A 1027 -14.74 -24.38 13.05
CA ALA A 1027 -15.98 -23.79 13.55
C ALA A 1027 -16.20 -24.12 15.03
N ASN A 1028 -16.00 -25.39 15.41
CA ASN A 1028 -16.18 -25.83 16.79
C ASN A 1028 -15.21 -25.14 17.76
N ASN A 1029 -13.94 -24.96 17.36
CA ASN A 1029 -12.95 -24.29 18.21
C ASN A 1029 -13.16 -22.78 18.31
N VAL A 1030 -13.56 -22.12 17.21
CA VAL A 1030 -13.94 -20.70 17.26
C VAL A 1030 -15.18 -20.51 18.15
N LEU A 1031 -16.15 -21.43 18.10
CA LEU A 1031 -17.31 -21.40 18.99
C LEU A 1031 -16.97 -21.76 20.43
N GLU A 1032 -16.01 -22.63 20.67
CA GLU A 1032 -15.49 -22.92 22.00
C GLU A 1032 -14.91 -21.66 22.63
N PHE A 1033 -14.02 -20.96 21.91
CA PHE A 1033 -13.48 -19.67 22.33
C PHE A 1033 -14.61 -18.67 22.60
N TRP A 1034 -15.55 -18.53 21.67
CA TRP A 1034 -16.72 -17.64 21.83
C TRP A 1034 -17.51 -17.98 23.10
N ASN A 1035 -17.82 -19.25 23.34
CA ASN A 1035 -18.62 -19.66 24.49
C ASN A 1035 -17.85 -19.48 25.81
N ASP A 1036 -16.54 -19.72 25.82
CA ASP A 1036 -15.71 -19.61 27.01
C ASP A 1036 -15.46 -18.13 27.40
N TRP A 1037 -15.09 -17.30 26.42
CA TRP A 1037 -14.80 -15.90 26.65
C TRP A 1037 -16.04 -15.03 26.80
N PHE A 1038 -17.07 -15.22 25.96
CA PHE A 1038 -18.24 -14.34 25.93
C PHE A 1038 -19.39 -14.81 26.83
N SER A 1039 -19.32 -15.99 27.45
CA SER A 1039 -20.35 -16.43 28.39
C SER A 1039 -20.62 -15.34 29.46
N PRO A 1040 -21.89 -15.05 29.79
CA PRO A 1040 -22.22 -14.06 30.82
C PRO A 1040 -21.63 -14.35 32.21
N ASP A 1041 -21.26 -15.62 32.46
CA ASP A 1041 -20.64 -16.09 33.70
C ASP A 1041 -19.11 -16.16 33.62
N SER A 1042 -18.51 -15.81 32.48
CA SER A 1042 -17.06 -15.79 32.29
C SER A 1042 -16.40 -14.75 33.19
N ASN A 1043 -15.27 -15.13 33.80
CA ASN A 1043 -14.43 -14.27 34.63
C ASN A 1043 -13.07 -13.97 34.00
N LYS A 1044 -12.89 -14.27 32.70
CA LYS A 1044 -11.63 -14.09 31.98
C LYS A 1044 -11.25 -12.64 31.76
N ILE A 1045 -12.24 -11.78 31.50
CA ILE A 1045 -12.00 -10.33 31.45
C ILE A 1045 -11.90 -9.84 32.89
N THR A 1046 -10.69 -9.49 33.32
CA THR A 1046 -10.44 -8.94 34.66
C THR A 1046 -10.46 -7.42 34.65
N GLU A 1047 -10.63 -6.81 35.82
CA GLU A 1047 -10.55 -5.35 35.96
C GLU A 1047 -9.17 -4.81 35.56
N THR A 1048 -8.11 -5.58 35.82
CA THR A 1048 -6.73 -5.23 35.42
C THR A 1048 -6.61 -5.15 33.90
N LEU A 1049 -6.97 -6.22 33.18
CA LEU A 1049 -6.92 -6.25 31.71
C LEU A 1049 -7.78 -5.14 31.09
N PHE A 1050 -8.97 -4.91 31.65
CA PHE A 1050 -9.83 -3.82 31.20
C PHE A 1050 -9.15 -2.45 31.35
N ASN A 1051 -8.53 -2.18 32.51
CA ASN A 1051 -7.90 -0.89 32.73
C ASN A 1051 -6.67 -0.70 31.84
N GLU A 1052 -5.85 -1.74 31.63
CA GLU A 1052 -4.71 -1.71 30.70
C GLU A 1052 -5.18 -1.44 29.26
N ALA A 1053 -6.16 -2.19 28.76
CA ALA A 1053 -6.71 -2.00 27.42
C ALA A 1053 -7.40 -0.63 27.24
N LYS A 1054 -8.08 -0.14 28.27
CA LYS A 1054 -8.71 1.19 28.26
C LYS A 1054 -7.67 2.30 28.20
N GLU A 1055 -6.61 2.22 29.00
CA GLU A 1055 -5.52 3.20 28.94
C GLU A 1055 -4.81 3.15 27.59
N SER A 1056 -4.53 1.96 27.06
CA SER A 1056 -3.97 1.77 25.71
C SER A 1056 -4.84 2.45 24.65
N PHE A 1057 -6.15 2.20 24.61
CA PHE A 1057 -7.09 2.87 23.71
C PHE A 1057 -7.06 4.40 23.84
N ILE A 1058 -7.00 4.92 25.08
CA ILE A 1058 -6.93 6.36 25.33
C ILE A 1058 -5.63 6.96 24.81
N GLN A 1059 -4.50 6.26 24.96
CA GLN A 1059 -3.20 6.72 24.44
C GLN A 1059 -3.18 6.74 22.92
N THR A 1060 -3.67 5.70 22.24
CA THR A 1060 -3.82 5.67 20.78
C THR A 1060 -4.65 6.87 20.30
N MET A 1061 -5.73 7.20 21.01
CA MET A 1061 -6.57 8.36 20.68
C MET A 1061 -5.87 9.71 20.93
N LYS A 1062 -4.89 9.76 21.85
CA LYS A 1062 -4.08 10.95 22.16
C LYS A 1062 -2.90 11.15 21.20
N GLU A 1063 -2.59 10.18 20.33
CA GLU A 1063 -1.52 10.31 19.35
C GLU A 1063 -1.73 11.52 18.44
N LYS A 1064 -0.68 12.34 18.39
CA LYS A 1064 -0.65 13.55 17.57
C LYS A 1064 -0.42 13.18 16.12
N ILE A 1065 -1.22 13.75 15.24
CA ILE A 1065 -1.02 13.66 13.80
C ILE A 1065 0.23 14.49 13.44
N VAL A 1066 1.26 13.85 12.86
CA VAL A 1066 2.58 14.46 12.62
C VAL A 1066 2.82 14.92 11.18
N ASN A 1067 2.06 14.40 10.21
CA ASN A 1067 2.17 14.78 8.81
C ASN A 1067 0.83 15.28 8.22
N ILE A 1068 0.92 16.03 7.12
CA ILE A 1068 -0.24 16.66 6.48
C ILE A 1068 -1.20 15.64 5.85
N LYS A 1069 -0.70 14.46 5.41
CA LYS A 1069 -1.52 13.43 4.76
C LYS A 1069 -2.45 12.75 5.77
N ASP A 1070 -1.95 12.36 6.93
CA ASP A 1070 -2.75 11.79 8.00
C ASP A 1070 -3.76 12.80 8.54
N LEU A 1071 -3.37 14.08 8.60
CA LEU A 1071 -4.26 15.19 8.97
C LEU A 1071 -5.39 15.36 7.94
N PHE A 1072 -5.03 15.30 6.66
CA PHE A 1072 -5.98 15.33 5.57
C PHE A 1072 -6.96 14.17 5.67
N SER A 1073 -6.48 12.92 5.79
CA SER A 1073 -7.32 11.72 5.90
C SER A 1073 -8.29 11.84 7.09
N HIS A 1074 -7.78 12.22 8.26
CA HIS A 1074 -8.59 12.39 9.47
C HIS A 1074 -9.76 13.36 9.27
N PHE A 1075 -9.51 14.54 8.70
CA PHE A 1075 -10.57 15.53 8.46
C PHE A 1075 -11.44 15.18 7.25
N SER A 1076 -10.85 14.60 6.20
CA SER A 1076 -11.54 14.19 4.97
C SER A 1076 -12.61 13.16 5.29
N ASP A 1077 -12.32 12.17 6.14
CA ASP A 1077 -13.27 11.14 6.52
C ASP A 1077 -14.49 11.75 7.24
N GLU A 1078 -14.29 12.63 8.23
CA GLU A 1078 -15.38 13.31 8.93
C GLU A 1078 -16.27 14.18 8.02
N ILE A 1079 -15.66 14.81 7.00
CA ILE A 1079 -16.40 15.54 5.98
C ILE A 1079 -17.22 14.56 5.12
N SER A 1080 -16.64 13.42 4.72
CA SER A 1080 -17.32 12.43 3.85
C SER A 1080 -18.51 11.77 4.52
N THR A 1081 -18.39 11.50 5.82
CA THR A 1081 -19.45 10.89 6.62
C THR A 1081 -20.47 11.92 7.11
N LYS A 1082 -20.26 13.21 6.80
CA LYS A 1082 -21.09 14.35 7.23
C LYS A 1082 -21.30 14.42 8.74
N THR A 1083 -20.34 13.92 9.50
CA THR A 1083 -20.35 13.93 10.98
C THR A 1083 -19.90 15.28 11.50
N TYR A 1084 -18.88 15.86 10.85
CA TYR A 1084 -18.31 17.18 11.17
C TYR A 1084 -17.84 17.34 12.63
N ASP A 1085 -17.65 16.24 13.37
CA ASP A 1085 -17.09 16.25 14.72
C ASP A 1085 -15.57 16.19 14.64
N PHE A 1086 -14.94 17.28 14.23
CA PHE A 1086 -13.48 17.32 14.07
C PHE A 1086 -12.69 17.20 15.38
N ASP A 1087 -13.37 17.28 16.53
CA ASP A 1087 -12.82 17.06 17.87
C ASP A 1087 -13.27 15.70 18.46
N TRP A 1088 -13.78 14.76 17.64
CA TRP A 1088 -14.36 13.50 18.11
C TRP A 1088 -13.42 12.70 19.01
N LYS A 1089 -12.10 12.73 18.75
CA LYS A 1089 -11.09 12.07 19.59
C LYS A 1089 -11.22 12.51 21.05
N LYS A 1090 -11.47 13.80 21.29
CA LYS A 1090 -11.68 14.33 22.65
C LYS A 1090 -12.95 13.75 23.28
N ASN A 1091 -14.06 13.71 22.54
CA ASN A 1091 -15.31 13.11 23.02
C ASN A 1091 -15.13 11.62 23.37
N TYR A 1092 -14.32 10.91 22.58
CA TYR A 1092 -14.02 9.50 22.79
C TYR A 1092 -13.14 9.28 24.01
N ILE A 1093 -12.10 10.10 24.18
CA ILE A 1093 -11.24 10.11 25.37
C ILE A 1093 -12.07 10.42 26.62
N ASP A 1094 -12.87 11.49 26.60
CA ASP A 1094 -13.72 11.90 27.73
C ASP A 1094 -14.73 10.81 28.13
N TYR A 1095 -15.23 10.04 27.17
CA TYR A 1095 -16.10 8.89 27.42
C TYR A 1095 -15.32 7.70 27.99
N ALA A 1096 -14.17 7.37 27.41
CA ALA A 1096 -13.32 6.27 27.84
C ALA A 1096 -12.76 6.50 29.25
N GLU A 1097 -12.33 7.72 29.60
CA GLU A 1097 -11.83 8.07 30.94
C GLU A 1097 -12.90 7.89 32.03
N LYS A 1098 -14.18 8.10 31.70
CA LYS A 1098 -15.32 7.91 32.61
C LYS A 1098 -15.80 6.46 32.65
N LEU A 1099 -15.31 5.59 31.77
CA LEU A 1099 -15.77 4.21 31.68
C LEU A 1099 -15.21 3.39 32.84
N THR A 1100 -16.13 2.86 33.67
CA THR A 1100 -15.81 1.93 34.76
C THR A 1100 -15.86 0.49 34.27
N TYR A 1101 -15.10 -0.40 34.93
CA TYR A 1101 -15.13 -1.84 34.66
C TYR A 1101 -16.54 -2.44 34.76
N GLN A 1102 -17.35 -2.05 35.74
CA GLN A 1102 -18.72 -2.58 35.88
C GLN A 1102 -19.61 -2.23 34.68
N ASN A 1103 -19.60 -0.96 34.22
CA ASN A 1103 -20.35 -0.53 33.05
C ASN A 1103 -19.92 -1.29 31.77
N PHE A 1104 -18.62 -1.52 31.61
CA PHE A 1104 -18.08 -2.31 30.50
C PHE A 1104 -18.58 -3.77 30.60
N LEU A 1105 -18.49 -4.38 31.78
CA LEU A 1105 -18.89 -5.76 32.02
C LEU A 1105 -20.40 -5.96 31.79
N ASP A 1106 -21.24 -5.02 32.21
CA ASP A 1106 -22.69 -5.06 31.99
C ASP A 1106 -23.06 -4.96 30.50
N TRP A 1107 -22.29 -4.19 29.72
CA TRP A 1107 -22.41 -4.16 28.26
C TRP A 1107 -21.91 -5.48 27.64
N PHE A 1108 -20.74 -5.95 28.06
CA PHE A 1108 -20.13 -7.18 27.55
C PHE A 1108 -21.03 -8.40 27.72
N LYS A 1109 -21.64 -8.57 28.90
CA LYS A 1109 -22.58 -9.67 29.19
C LYS A 1109 -23.82 -9.70 28.29
N GLN A 1110 -24.19 -8.56 27.70
CA GLN A 1110 -25.31 -8.48 26.77
C GLN A 1110 -24.93 -9.01 25.38
N ILE A 1111 -23.66 -8.96 24.99
CA ILE A 1111 -23.18 -9.35 23.66
C ILE A 1111 -23.56 -10.79 23.34
N TYR A 1112 -23.32 -11.72 24.27
CA TYR A 1112 -23.53 -13.15 24.04
C TYR A 1112 -24.95 -13.53 23.63
N ASN A 1113 -25.96 -12.89 24.25
CA ASN A 1113 -27.37 -13.20 24.01
C ASN A 1113 -28.01 -12.30 22.94
N ASN A 1114 -27.49 -11.08 22.76
CA ASN A 1114 -28.14 -10.08 21.91
C ASN A 1114 -27.54 -9.95 20.51
N SER A 1115 -26.28 -10.34 20.32
CA SER A 1115 -25.57 -10.16 19.05
C SER A 1115 -26.03 -11.16 18.00
N ASN A 1116 -26.06 -10.73 16.74
CA ASN A 1116 -26.31 -11.63 15.62
C ASN A 1116 -24.96 -12.16 15.11
N LEU A 1117 -24.85 -13.47 14.95
CA LEU A 1117 -23.64 -14.16 14.53
C LEU A 1117 -23.77 -14.61 13.08
N PHE A 1118 -22.77 -14.28 12.26
CA PHE A 1118 -22.66 -14.77 10.89
C PHE A 1118 -21.37 -15.55 10.77
N MET A 1119 -21.48 -16.86 10.62
CA MET A 1119 -20.34 -17.74 10.40
C MET A 1119 -20.25 -18.09 8.92
N LEU A 1120 -19.19 -17.60 8.28
CA LEU A 1120 -18.85 -17.89 6.89
C LEU A 1120 -17.79 -18.99 6.89
N ALA A 1121 -18.11 -20.15 6.32
CA ALA A 1121 -17.24 -21.31 6.24
C ALA A 1121 -16.87 -21.61 4.80
N ILE A 1122 -15.57 -21.64 4.53
CA ILE A 1122 -15.01 -21.97 3.22
C ILE A 1122 -14.20 -23.25 3.35
N GLN A 1123 -14.55 -24.27 2.56
CA GLN A 1123 -13.84 -25.54 2.52
C GLN A 1123 -13.19 -25.73 1.16
N SER A 1124 -11.89 -26.06 1.13
CA SER A 1124 -11.23 -26.47 -0.11
C SER A 1124 -11.60 -27.92 -0.48
N PRO A 1125 -11.81 -28.22 -1.77
CA PRO A 1125 -12.05 -29.58 -2.23
C PRO A 1125 -10.79 -30.46 -2.20
N ASN A 1126 -9.59 -29.87 -2.26
CA ASN A 1126 -8.33 -30.61 -2.39
C ASN A 1126 -7.82 -31.21 -1.08
N SER A 1127 -8.39 -30.82 0.06
CA SER A 1127 -7.96 -31.29 1.37
C SER A 1127 -8.68 -32.56 1.85
N GLU A 1128 -9.77 -32.97 1.19
CA GLU A 1128 -10.69 -33.98 1.73
C GLU A 1128 -11.29 -34.89 0.65
N GLU A 1129 -11.54 -36.15 1.00
CA GLU A 1129 -12.24 -37.08 0.11
C GLU A 1129 -13.69 -36.66 -0.13
N LYS A 1130 -14.27 -37.03 -1.28
CA LYS A 1130 -15.64 -36.65 -1.66
C LYS A 1130 -16.70 -36.94 -0.58
N ASN A 1131 -16.62 -38.11 0.07
CA ASN A 1131 -17.56 -38.48 1.14
C ASN A 1131 -17.45 -37.56 2.37
N VAL A 1132 -16.23 -37.08 2.66
CA VAL A 1132 -15.97 -36.12 3.74
C VAL A 1132 -16.50 -34.75 3.35
N LEU A 1133 -16.25 -34.30 2.11
CA LEU A 1133 -16.81 -33.05 1.58
C LEU A 1133 -18.35 -33.04 1.63
N ASP A 1134 -19.00 -34.15 1.27
CA ASP A 1134 -20.46 -34.28 1.36
C ASP A 1134 -20.93 -34.14 2.83
N THR A 1135 -20.19 -34.73 3.77
CA THR A 1135 -20.47 -34.62 5.21
C THR A 1135 -20.30 -33.18 5.71
N LEU A 1136 -19.17 -32.54 5.40
CA LEU A 1136 -18.86 -31.16 5.76
C LEU A 1136 -19.80 -30.15 5.11
N SER A 1137 -20.26 -30.42 3.88
CA SER A 1137 -21.26 -29.58 3.24
C SER A 1137 -22.58 -29.59 4.02
N ASN A 1138 -22.92 -30.71 4.67
CA ASN A 1138 -24.13 -30.84 5.49
C ASN A 1138 -23.92 -30.44 6.95
N PHE A 1139 -22.67 -30.25 7.38
CA PHE A 1139 -22.35 -29.77 8.72
C PHE A 1139 -22.99 -28.39 8.94
N VAL A 1140 -23.61 -28.24 10.10
CA VAL A 1140 -24.14 -26.97 10.61
C VAL A 1140 -23.74 -26.90 12.08
N PRO A 1141 -23.01 -25.86 12.50
CA PRO A 1141 -22.68 -25.69 13.91
C PRO A 1141 -23.93 -25.64 14.78
N GLN A 1142 -23.80 -26.09 16.04
CA GLN A 1142 -24.95 -26.21 16.92
C GLN A 1142 -25.70 -24.87 17.09
N ASN A 1143 -27.03 -24.91 16.94
CA ASN A 1143 -27.93 -23.75 17.03
C ASN A 1143 -27.74 -22.68 15.94
N PHE A 1144 -27.04 -22.99 14.85
CA PHE A 1144 -27.01 -22.13 13.65
C PHE A 1144 -28.08 -22.55 12.63
N THR A 1145 -28.59 -21.56 11.90
CA THR A 1145 -29.44 -21.79 10.72
C THR A 1145 -28.57 -21.68 9.48
N LYS A 1146 -28.54 -22.73 8.66
CA LYS A 1146 -27.78 -22.74 7.41
C LYS A 1146 -28.51 -21.94 6.32
N PHE A 1147 -27.78 -21.06 5.66
CA PHE A 1147 -28.19 -20.35 4.44
C PHE A 1147 -27.24 -20.72 3.30
N THR A 1148 -27.80 -21.15 2.18
CA THR A 1148 -27.00 -21.35 0.97
C THR A 1148 -26.81 -20.03 0.24
N PRO A 1149 -25.77 -19.88 -0.60
CA PRO A 1149 -25.56 -18.64 -1.36
C PRO A 1149 -26.72 -18.28 -2.32
N SER A 1150 -27.63 -19.20 -2.64
CA SER A 1150 -28.87 -18.93 -3.39
C SER A 1150 -30.05 -18.51 -2.51
N ASP A 1151 -29.98 -18.72 -1.19
CA ASP A 1151 -31.02 -18.34 -0.25
C ASP A 1151 -30.84 -16.89 0.15
N SER A 1152 -31.81 -16.05 -0.21
CA SER A 1152 -31.74 -14.62 0.10
C SER A 1152 -32.20 -14.37 1.55
N LEU A 1153 -31.35 -13.76 2.37
CA LEU A 1153 -31.77 -13.28 3.68
C LEU A 1153 -32.93 -12.28 3.57
N PHE A 1154 -33.01 -11.52 2.47
CA PHE A 1154 -34.05 -10.53 2.20
C PHE A 1154 -35.48 -11.10 2.11
N SER A 1155 -35.66 -12.42 2.08
CA SER A 1155 -36.99 -13.04 2.11
C SER A 1155 -37.59 -13.16 3.52
N ILE A 1156 -36.84 -12.91 4.60
CA ILE A 1156 -37.36 -12.98 5.97
C ILE A 1156 -38.27 -11.77 6.24
N GLU A 1157 -39.42 -12.02 6.86
CA GLU A 1157 -40.39 -10.97 7.19
C GLU A 1157 -39.80 -9.87 8.09
N ASN A 1158 -40.16 -8.61 7.81
CA ASN A 1158 -39.77 -7.42 8.57
C ASN A 1158 -38.26 -7.10 8.59
N ILE A 1159 -37.48 -7.66 7.66
CA ILE A 1159 -36.10 -7.21 7.46
C ILE A 1159 -36.08 -5.74 7.01
N ARG A 1160 -35.15 -4.98 7.61
CA ARG A 1160 -34.82 -3.65 7.13
C ARG A 1160 -33.67 -3.74 6.14
N THR A 1161 -33.72 -2.87 5.16
CA THR A 1161 -32.67 -2.69 4.17
C THR A 1161 -32.36 -1.21 4.02
N TYR A 1162 -31.21 -0.92 3.42
CA TYR A 1162 -30.83 0.45 3.12
C TYR A 1162 -30.11 0.53 1.78
N ASN A 1163 -30.15 1.69 1.13
CA ASN A 1163 -29.52 1.86 -0.18
C ASN A 1163 -28.00 2.01 -0.03
N GLN A 1164 -27.24 1.31 -0.88
CA GLN A 1164 -25.77 1.34 -0.98
C GLN A 1164 -25.19 2.77 -1.02
N TRP A 1165 -25.95 3.72 -1.54
CA TRP A 1165 -25.47 5.06 -1.84
C TRP A 1165 -26.11 6.17 -0.99
N ASN A 1166 -27.13 5.86 -0.18
CA ASN A 1166 -28.02 6.89 0.39
C ASN A 1166 -27.89 7.02 1.91
N VAL A 1167 -26.72 6.73 2.46
CA VAL A 1167 -26.58 6.60 3.91
C VAL A 1167 -26.53 7.95 4.65
N PHE A 1168 -26.43 9.08 3.94
CA PHE A 1168 -26.18 10.39 4.59
C PHE A 1168 -27.11 11.54 4.12
N ASN A 1169 -28.32 11.24 3.66
CA ASN A 1169 -29.34 12.27 3.39
C ASN A 1169 -30.29 12.41 4.59
N ALA A 1170 -29.75 12.94 5.69
CA ALA A 1170 -30.54 13.39 6.83
C ALA A 1170 -29.99 14.74 7.34
N ILE A 1171 -29.94 15.74 6.46
CA ILE A 1171 -29.93 17.17 6.84
C ILE A 1171 -30.85 17.91 5.87
#